data_AF-A0A0Q4LUL7-F1
#
_entry.id   AF-A0A0Q4LUL7-F1
#
_cell.length_a   1.000
_cell.length_b   1.000
_cell.length_c   1.000
_cell.angle_alpha   90.00
_cell.angle_beta   90.00
_cell.angle_gamma   90.00
#
_symmetry.space_group_name_H-M   'P 1'
#
loop_
_entity.id
_entity.type
_entity.pdbx_description
1 polymer ?
#
loop_
_entity_poly.entity_id
_entity_poly.type
_entity_poly.pdbx_seq_one_letter_code
_entity_poly.pdbx_strand_id
1 'polypeptide(L)'
;MKSSFFSLIFFLFLGFAATADTFVVTSNLDAGAGTLREALTLAAANGTIQKDFINFNLKGNSENERTIILKQELPFVTSNIVIDASTQPGSFLGISPAKICIKADRSVYQTTEYYTGCLNLRNVENVEIYSLYIREFYSLINQYGGFGLTQSSAIYLQFAKNIIVGAPGKGNVFDLDYICINASTSDQYQIVNSKIKIQSNWFGLHTDGNQGVSVGIYMRPNSLGNLSADDSEFGGIDESFGNILGGYTSYGLAFSGKSNNVRFNKFGFEANSFSNSSIIPLYLSIDGGEFSDNKSTRFRIELNFKSKNFKILRNEELFDPSKAYYGGIEMAYSENIQIGSDDFQDVNIFLQNTNTIKNFGSKNIEIRKNVIYCSEYAYSIRDQKSISIQVLVNNDSEYSGIATPNSEVYIYNDNTGCTSCSPVSFYSKINADASGKWAMTGNFKSTRFVANATLINTSSEFTQPHIRTTNGSWYSSVNPSCGLSNGSLEMLMPEHILSVEWYNSKDEKVGEGLRVENLPAGTYYALGFNGKCFTKASSAVLINNEPTFITNNLKVQQPSCGKNNGSITGIIYYSGGSANGVWYDENKKEVAKTNFLDLNNLYPGSYTLTVTTLNGCSKSYGPIILKSTEGPNIERSNQKIQAANCNSSDGSIRGISATGLGLLDFLWKDKNGLILSKSADLTDVRSGEYTLEVRDESTCGLLTASFFIPETNSISIDVTRLNIGNATCNLSNGSITGINVSAKDELKWFNEKGDVVGFEIDLKNVRSGKYRLQISNSHCSKTTEFYTIQENTSNENYLVIREIEDAFCNGKNGKITIRFNGHSPKSLRWADESNNFISNQTSLSNLSKGSYKLYITNDKNCETLYDVFMVNEIEQLKINQDALVLANDKCGLQKGFINGLIVQGGIPPYRYEWRNIKNELVGNQLELANVSVNKYVLTVYDSKNCTVLSDIFSINFESSKLIPPSDIAPIQICASGNASFSLPEIKHGDYLLYDQRNSSFPIAKSRNSFSVNVMQSQNYFVSYSEGACESEKTVISIVVAESAIGIPNSFSPNNDNINDTWSIKGLNSYPEFMIRLFNRNGMLIFSSSDPNFSFDGKTKGIELPIGIYYYTLKLRTGCSILSGSLTLLR
;
A
#
# COMPACT_ATOMS: atom_id res chain seq x y z
N MET A 1 -18.28 -85.38 -47.51
CA MET A 1 -18.52 -85.84 -46.11
C MET A 1 -17.34 -85.40 -45.27
N LYS A 2 -17.45 -85.04 -43.98
CA LYS A 2 -18.55 -84.46 -43.19
C LYS A 2 -17.92 -84.09 -41.82
N SER A 3 -18.18 -82.88 -41.29
CA SER A 3 -18.19 -82.54 -39.86
C SER A 3 -17.16 -83.16 -38.90
N SER A 4 -16.15 -82.39 -38.46
CA SER A 4 -15.87 -82.12 -37.03
C SER A 4 -14.47 -81.51 -36.82
N PHE A 5 -14.33 -80.18 -36.97
CA PHE A 5 -13.11 -79.44 -36.54
C PHE A 5 -13.43 -77.98 -36.20
N PHE A 6 -14.58 -77.73 -35.55
CA PHE A 6 -15.12 -76.38 -35.30
C PHE A 6 -15.64 -76.21 -33.86
N SER A 7 -14.97 -76.81 -32.86
CA SER A 7 -15.40 -76.73 -31.45
C SER A 7 -14.26 -76.68 -30.43
N LEU A 8 -13.11 -76.09 -30.80
CA LEU A 8 -12.00 -75.85 -29.85
C LEU A 8 -11.46 -74.40 -29.84
N ILE A 9 -12.14 -73.46 -30.50
CA ILE A 9 -11.79 -72.02 -30.52
C ILE A 9 -13.03 -71.16 -30.21
N PHE A 10 -13.78 -71.54 -29.17
CA PHE A 10 -14.94 -70.76 -28.69
C PHE A 10 -15.07 -70.67 -27.16
N PHE A 11 -14.04 -71.11 -26.42
CA PHE A 11 -14.02 -71.13 -24.95
C PHE A 11 -12.83 -70.37 -24.33
N LEU A 12 -12.16 -69.51 -25.11
CA LEU A 12 -11.03 -68.68 -24.66
C LEU A 12 -11.26 -67.16 -24.84
N PHE A 13 -12.52 -66.76 -25.05
CA PHE A 13 -13.00 -65.37 -24.98
C PHE A 13 -14.29 -65.28 -24.17
N LEU A 14 -14.32 -65.96 -23.02
CA LEU A 14 -15.13 -65.46 -21.90
C LEU A 14 -14.44 -64.18 -21.42
N GLY A 15 -14.82 -63.05 -22.02
CA GLY A 15 -14.45 -61.74 -21.49
C GLY A 15 -14.96 -61.67 -20.07
N PHE A 16 -14.03 -61.62 -19.11
CA PHE A 16 -14.36 -61.16 -17.77
C PHE A 16 -15.01 -59.79 -17.95
N ALA A 17 -16.26 -59.66 -17.52
CA ALA A 17 -16.84 -58.34 -17.32
C ALA A 17 -15.98 -57.68 -16.24
N ALA A 18 -15.08 -56.79 -16.65
CA ALA A 18 -14.25 -56.04 -15.71
C ALA A 18 -15.20 -55.28 -14.78
N THR A 19 -15.23 -55.68 -13.52
CA THR A 19 -16.04 -55.04 -12.47
C THR A 19 -15.23 -53.92 -11.85
N ALA A 20 -15.89 -52.81 -11.50
CA ALA A 20 -15.31 -51.78 -10.66
C ALA A 20 -14.76 -52.39 -9.36
N ASP A 21 -13.47 -52.23 -9.12
CA ASP A 21 -12.80 -52.73 -7.92
C ASP A 21 -12.77 -51.68 -6.81
N THR A 22 -12.58 -52.14 -5.57
CA THR A 22 -12.41 -51.28 -4.40
C THR A 22 -11.11 -51.61 -3.69
N PHE A 23 -10.15 -50.68 -3.76
CA PHE A 23 -8.86 -50.78 -3.09
C PHE A 23 -8.93 -50.06 -1.74
N VAL A 24 -8.49 -50.72 -0.65
CA VAL A 24 -8.55 -50.14 0.70
C VAL A 24 -7.15 -49.83 1.21
N VAL A 25 -6.85 -48.54 1.38
CA VAL A 25 -5.61 -48.05 1.97
C VAL A 25 -5.63 -48.31 3.48
N THR A 26 -4.71 -49.14 3.96
CA THR A 26 -4.62 -49.59 5.35
C THR A 26 -3.27 -49.26 6.02
N SER A 27 -2.33 -48.73 5.24
CA SER A 27 -0.99 -48.33 5.64
C SER A 27 -0.73 -46.85 5.29
N ASN A 28 -0.18 -46.10 6.25
CA ASN A 28 0.19 -44.69 6.06
C ASN A 28 1.65 -44.50 5.57
N LEU A 29 2.32 -45.60 5.22
CA LEU A 29 3.65 -45.57 4.60
C LEU A 29 3.58 -45.05 3.16
N ASP A 30 4.69 -44.48 2.69
CA ASP A 30 4.83 -43.95 1.32
C ASP A 30 4.73 -45.04 0.24
N ALA A 31 5.18 -46.26 0.53
CA ALA A 31 5.23 -47.37 -0.42
C ALA A 31 5.11 -48.74 0.28
N GLY A 32 4.74 -49.77 -0.50
CA GLY A 32 4.53 -51.14 -0.04
C GLY A 32 3.05 -51.51 0.08
N ALA A 33 2.79 -52.70 0.62
CA ALA A 33 1.44 -53.26 0.70
C ALA A 33 0.49 -52.41 1.57
N GLY A 34 -0.75 -52.24 1.10
CA GLY A 34 -1.81 -51.48 1.75
C GLY A 34 -1.65 -49.95 1.67
N THR A 35 -0.71 -49.43 0.87
CA THR A 35 -0.47 -47.98 0.75
C THR A 35 -1.28 -47.34 -0.38
N LEU A 36 -1.47 -46.01 -0.33
CA LEU A 36 -2.11 -45.24 -1.41
C LEU A 36 -1.39 -45.42 -2.76
N ARG A 37 -0.06 -45.52 -2.74
CA ARG A 37 0.78 -45.78 -3.92
C ARG A 37 0.45 -47.11 -4.60
N GLU A 38 0.26 -48.17 -3.81
CA GLU A 38 -0.16 -49.47 -4.33
C GLU A 38 -1.59 -49.40 -4.89
N ALA A 39 -2.53 -48.82 -4.15
CA ALA A 39 -3.93 -48.67 -4.59
C ALA A 39 -4.05 -47.93 -5.93
N LEU A 40 -3.32 -46.81 -6.12
CA LEU A 40 -3.25 -46.09 -7.39
C LEU A 40 -2.63 -46.92 -8.52
N THR A 41 -1.60 -47.72 -8.21
CA THR A 41 -0.95 -48.59 -9.21
C THR A 41 -1.87 -49.72 -9.67
N LEU A 42 -2.64 -50.32 -8.75
CA LEU A 42 -3.60 -51.37 -9.06
C LEU A 42 -4.79 -50.81 -9.87
N ALA A 43 -5.36 -49.67 -9.46
CA ALA A 43 -6.43 -49.01 -10.20
C ALA A 43 -5.99 -48.57 -11.61
N ALA A 44 -4.72 -48.16 -11.80
CA ALA A 44 -4.19 -47.85 -13.12
C ALA A 44 -4.10 -49.10 -14.03
N ALA A 45 -3.89 -50.30 -13.45
CA ALA A 45 -3.85 -51.56 -14.19
C ALA A 45 -5.24 -52.02 -14.68
N ASN A 46 -6.32 -51.62 -14.00
CA ASN A 46 -7.71 -51.88 -14.41
C ASN A 46 -8.17 -51.01 -15.60
N GLY A 47 -7.49 -49.89 -15.87
CA GLY A 47 -7.76 -49.02 -17.01
C GLY A 47 -9.03 -48.16 -16.85
N THR A 48 -9.68 -47.79 -17.96
CA THR A 48 -10.75 -46.77 -17.99
C THR A 48 -12.16 -47.33 -18.29
N ILE A 49 -12.32 -48.67 -18.31
CA ILE A 49 -13.60 -49.29 -18.70
C ILE A 49 -14.68 -49.14 -17.62
N GLN A 50 -14.30 -49.30 -16.35
CA GLN A 50 -15.16 -49.02 -15.19
C GLN A 50 -14.50 -48.00 -14.27
N LYS A 51 -15.27 -47.49 -13.29
CA LYS A 51 -14.79 -46.52 -12.30
C LYS A 51 -14.46 -47.25 -11.01
N ASP A 52 -13.18 -47.30 -10.66
CA ASP A 52 -12.69 -47.94 -9.43
C ASP A 52 -12.83 -47.02 -8.21
N PHE A 53 -12.68 -47.59 -7.02
CA PHE A 53 -12.79 -46.88 -5.74
C PHE A 53 -11.55 -47.07 -4.88
N ILE A 54 -10.99 -45.98 -4.35
CA ILE A 54 -9.96 -45.99 -3.30
C ILE A 54 -10.61 -45.50 -2.00
N ASN A 55 -10.76 -46.44 -1.08
CA ASN A 55 -11.27 -46.22 0.26
C ASN A 55 -10.12 -46.25 1.28
N PHE A 56 -10.34 -45.69 2.47
CA PHE A 56 -9.33 -45.58 3.52
C PHE A 56 -9.78 -46.27 4.81
N ASN A 57 -8.87 -47.00 5.43
CA ASN A 57 -9.03 -47.64 6.73
C ASN A 57 -7.68 -47.74 7.44
N LEU A 58 -7.01 -46.59 7.60
CA LEU A 58 -5.78 -46.45 8.38
C LEU A 58 -6.06 -46.74 9.85
N LYS A 59 -5.07 -47.34 10.52
CA LYS A 59 -5.09 -47.59 11.97
C LYS A 59 -4.83 -46.28 12.72
N GLY A 60 -5.72 -45.92 13.63
CA GLY A 60 -5.56 -44.77 14.51
C GLY A 60 -6.61 -43.67 14.32
N ASN A 61 -6.66 -42.74 15.26
CA ASN A 61 -7.68 -41.68 15.32
C ASN A 61 -7.10 -40.26 15.41
N SER A 62 -5.80 -40.12 15.62
CA SER A 62 -5.11 -38.82 15.56
C SER A 62 -4.75 -38.44 14.12
N GLU A 63 -4.53 -37.14 13.89
CA GLU A 63 -4.05 -36.62 12.60
C GLU A 63 -2.73 -37.27 12.18
N ASN A 64 -1.77 -37.41 13.11
CA ASN A 64 -0.47 -38.03 12.85
C ASN A 64 -0.58 -39.49 12.38
N GLU A 65 -1.44 -40.30 13.00
CA GLU A 65 -1.67 -41.69 12.57
C GLU A 65 -2.33 -41.77 11.18
N ARG A 66 -3.12 -40.76 10.83
CA ARG A 66 -3.83 -40.64 9.55
C ARG A 66 -3.10 -39.77 8.52
N THR A 67 -1.83 -39.47 8.77
CA THR A 67 -0.97 -38.70 7.86
C THR A 67 -0.12 -39.65 7.02
N ILE A 68 -0.28 -39.58 5.70
CA ILE A 68 0.59 -40.22 4.72
C ILE A 68 1.70 -39.22 4.36
N ILE A 69 2.94 -39.53 4.74
CA ILE A 69 4.10 -38.71 4.44
C ILE A 69 4.78 -39.28 3.19
N LEU A 70 4.66 -38.58 2.06
CA LEU A 70 5.26 -38.97 0.80
C LEU A 70 6.74 -38.56 0.74
N LYS A 71 7.60 -39.39 0.16
CA LYS A 71 9.02 -39.06 -0.10
C LYS A 71 9.33 -38.91 -1.59
N GLN A 72 8.41 -39.31 -2.45
CA GLN A 72 8.49 -39.21 -3.91
C GLN A 72 7.08 -39.08 -4.50
N GLU A 73 6.95 -38.58 -5.72
CA GLU A 73 5.66 -38.42 -6.41
C GLU A 73 4.82 -39.70 -6.46
N LEU A 74 3.51 -39.58 -6.28
CA LEU A 74 2.57 -40.69 -6.47
C LEU A 74 2.46 -41.06 -7.96
N PRO A 75 2.08 -42.31 -8.28
CA PRO A 75 1.77 -42.71 -9.64
C PRO A 75 0.71 -41.79 -10.25
N PHE A 76 0.81 -41.54 -11.56
CA PHE A 76 -0.20 -40.75 -12.27
C PHE A 76 -1.57 -41.43 -12.19
N VAL A 77 -2.61 -40.62 -11.99
CA VAL A 77 -4.00 -41.08 -12.03
C VAL A 77 -4.42 -41.15 -13.50
N THR A 78 -4.49 -42.37 -14.03
CA THR A 78 -4.76 -42.65 -15.46
C THR A 78 -6.02 -43.51 -15.70
N SER A 79 -6.72 -43.92 -14.64
CA SER A 79 -7.98 -44.65 -14.68
C SER A 79 -9.15 -43.79 -14.20
N ASN A 80 -10.38 -44.21 -14.53
CA ASN A 80 -11.59 -43.61 -13.99
C ASN A 80 -11.70 -44.04 -12.51
N ILE A 81 -11.73 -43.11 -11.56
CA ILE A 81 -11.57 -43.47 -10.15
C ILE A 81 -12.23 -42.50 -9.17
N VAL A 82 -12.73 -43.02 -8.05
CA VAL A 82 -13.11 -42.23 -6.86
C VAL A 82 -12.06 -42.41 -5.77
N ILE A 83 -11.46 -41.33 -5.29
CA ILE A 83 -10.56 -41.31 -4.12
C ILE A 83 -11.36 -40.71 -2.96
N ASP A 84 -11.94 -41.56 -2.11
CA ASP A 84 -12.86 -41.12 -1.04
C ASP A 84 -12.30 -41.36 0.36
N ALA A 85 -11.60 -40.36 0.90
CA ALA A 85 -11.12 -40.37 2.28
C ALA A 85 -12.24 -40.23 3.32
N SER A 86 -13.48 -39.88 2.95
CA SER A 86 -14.60 -39.84 3.91
C SER A 86 -14.93 -41.24 4.46
N THR A 87 -14.53 -42.29 3.73
CA THR A 87 -14.66 -43.69 4.14
C THR A 87 -13.81 -44.08 5.35
N GLN A 88 -12.78 -43.30 5.69
CA GLN A 88 -11.98 -43.49 6.90
C GLN A 88 -12.90 -43.47 8.14
N PRO A 89 -12.88 -44.53 8.99
CA PRO A 89 -13.66 -44.55 10.22
C PRO A 89 -13.26 -43.45 11.21
N GLY A 90 -14.16 -43.05 12.11
CA GLY A 90 -13.92 -42.04 13.14
C GLY A 90 -14.18 -40.59 12.72
N SER A 91 -13.74 -39.64 13.56
CA SER A 91 -13.99 -38.21 13.38
C SER A 91 -13.24 -37.61 12.19
N PHE A 92 -13.68 -36.41 11.79
CA PHE A 92 -12.93 -35.53 10.91
C PHE A 92 -11.67 -34.95 11.59
N LEU A 93 -10.80 -34.35 10.79
CA LEU A 93 -9.65 -33.57 11.23
C LEU A 93 -10.11 -32.13 11.52
N GLY A 94 -9.92 -31.70 12.77
CA GLY A 94 -10.39 -30.39 13.25
C GLY A 94 -11.91 -30.22 13.12
N ILE A 95 -12.34 -29.10 12.53
CA ILE A 95 -13.73 -28.82 12.17
C ILE A 95 -14.01 -28.97 10.66
N SER A 96 -12.98 -29.27 9.88
CA SER A 96 -13.08 -29.49 8.43
C SER A 96 -13.79 -30.80 8.09
N PRO A 97 -14.24 -31.02 6.84
CA PRO A 97 -14.73 -32.32 6.38
C PRO A 97 -13.62 -33.33 6.01
N ALA A 98 -12.33 -33.00 6.16
CA ALA A 98 -11.23 -33.90 5.82
C ALA A 98 -11.02 -35.01 6.88
N LYS A 99 -10.48 -36.17 6.45
CA LYS A 99 -10.20 -37.31 7.36
C LYS A 99 -8.81 -37.92 7.25
N ILE A 100 -8.14 -37.73 6.12
CA ILE A 100 -6.81 -38.27 5.82
C ILE A 100 -5.92 -37.10 5.43
N CYS A 101 -4.74 -36.99 6.05
CA CYS A 101 -3.74 -36.01 5.66
C CYS A 101 -2.74 -36.65 4.67
N ILE A 102 -2.37 -35.93 3.62
CA ILE A 102 -1.26 -36.29 2.73
C ILE A 102 -0.31 -35.10 2.66
N LYS A 103 0.99 -35.34 2.91
CA LYS A 103 2.00 -34.27 2.89
C LYS A 103 3.35 -34.71 2.34
N ALA A 104 4.12 -33.77 1.83
CA ALA A 104 5.48 -34.00 1.35
C ALA A 104 6.51 -34.00 2.50
N ASP A 105 7.44 -34.96 2.51
CA ASP A 105 8.69 -34.86 3.26
C ASP A 105 9.64 -33.90 2.53
N ARG A 106 9.48 -32.59 2.79
CA ARG A 106 10.23 -31.51 2.14
C ARG A 106 11.77 -31.62 2.26
N SER A 107 12.30 -32.53 3.09
CA SER A 107 13.74 -32.79 3.19
C SER A 107 14.29 -33.71 2.08
N VAL A 108 13.43 -34.51 1.45
CA VAL A 108 13.81 -35.52 0.44
C VAL A 108 12.91 -35.53 -0.80
N TYR A 109 11.73 -34.91 -0.74
CA TYR A 109 10.75 -34.96 -1.81
C TYR A 109 11.21 -34.19 -3.05
N GLN A 110 11.49 -34.95 -4.11
CA GLN A 110 11.89 -34.43 -5.41
C GLN A 110 10.74 -34.52 -6.41
N THR A 111 10.42 -33.40 -7.08
CA THR A 111 9.43 -33.39 -8.17
C THR A 111 10.08 -33.85 -9.48
N THR A 112 9.32 -34.59 -10.29
CA THR A 112 9.75 -34.99 -11.64
C THR A 112 9.53 -33.88 -12.65
N GLU A 113 8.61 -32.96 -12.38
CA GLU A 113 8.29 -31.82 -13.23
C GLU A 113 8.09 -30.52 -12.42
N TYR A 114 7.80 -29.42 -13.12
CA TYR A 114 7.75 -28.08 -12.53
C TYR A 114 6.45 -27.77 -11.75
N TYR A 115 5.34 -28.38 -12.16
CA TYR A 115 4.00 -28.15 -11.61
C TYR A 115 3.42 -29.33 -10.81
N THR A 116 4.10 -30.47 -10.79
CA THR A 116 3.63 -31.68 -10.10
C THR A 116 3.85 -31.58 -8.59
N GLY A 117 2.98 -32.22 -7.83
CA GLY A 117 3.00 -32.22 -6.36
C GLY A 117 2.35 -33.50 -5.83
N CYS A 118 1.13 -33.44 -5.29
CA CYS A 118 0.53 -34.63 -4.66
C CYS A 118 -0.13 -35.58 -5.67
N LEU A 119 -1.19 -35.14 -6.36
CA LEU A 119 -1.98 -35.94 -7.29
C LEU A 119 -1.86 -35.41 -8.72
N ASN A 120 -1.35 -36.24 -9.63
CA ASN A 120 -1.09 -35.88 -11.03
C ASN A 120 -2.07 -36.62 -11.94
N LEU A 121 -3.07 -35.92 -12.47
CA LEU A 121 -4.14 -36.45 -13.34
C LEU A 121 -3.83 -36.07 -14.79
N ARG A 122 -3.56 -37.06 -15.64
CA ARG A 122 -3.15 -36.83 -17.04
C ARG A 122 -3.84 -37.77 -18.02
N ASN A 123 -4.38 -37.22 -19.12
CA ASN A 123 -5.13 -37.97 -20.13
C ASN A 123 -6.22 -38.86 -19.50
N VAL A 124 -6.95 -38.31 -18.52
CA VAL A 124 -7.87 -39.06 -17.66
C VAL A 124 -9.25 -38.41 -17.64
N GLU A 125 -10.28 -39.22 -17.48
CA GLU A 125 -11.64 -38.75 -17.28
C GLU A 125 -12.33 -39.38 -16.07
N ASN A 126 -13.44 -38.76 -15.62
CA ASN A 126 -14.33 -39.32 -14.60
C ASN A 126 -13.65 -39.58 -13.24
N VAL A 127 -12.81 -38.66 -12.77
CA VAL A 127 -12.11 -38.75 -11.48
C VAL A 127 -12.82 -37.92 -10.40
N GLU A 128 -12.96 -38.47 -9.20
CA GLU A 128 -13.60 -37.83 -8.05
C GLU A 128 -12.66 -37.86 -6.83
N ILE A 129 -12.51 -36.75 -6.10
CA ILE A 129 -11.55 -36.62 -4.99
C ILE A 129 -12.24 -35.96 -3.78
N TYR A 130 -12.28 -36.67 -2.64
CA TYR A 130 -13.06 -36.29 -1.47
C TYR A 130 -12.32 -36.42 -0.13
N SER A 131 -12.53 -35.44 0.76
CA SER A 131 -12.15 -35.46 2.19
C SER A 131 -10.66 -35.64 2.50
N LEU A 132 -9.79 -35.23 1.58
CA LEU A 132 -8.34 -35.15 1.81
C LEU A 132 -7.96 -33.81 2.44
N TYR A 133 -6.99 -33.84 3.35
CA TYR A 133 -6.21 -32.69 3.77
C TYR A 133 -4.85 -32.80 3.09
N ILE A 134 -4.61 -31.98 2.06
CA ILE A 134 -3.34 -31.97 1.32
C ILE A 134 -2.55 -30.75 1.82
N ARG A 135 -1.27 -30.97 2.17
CA ARG A 135 -0.42 -29.89 2.69
C ARG A 135 1.06 -30.02 2.40
N GLU A 136 1.75 -28.89 2.53
CA GLU A 136 3.21 -28.75 2.45
C GLU A 136 3.83 -29.01 1.06
N PHE A 137 3.05 -28.96 -0.03
CA PHE A 137 3.57 -29.06 -1.41
C PHE A 137 4.08 -27.71 -1.94
N TYR A 138 5.10 -27.17 -1.25
CA TYR A 138 5.77 -25.91 -1.61
C TYR A 138 7.29 -25.99 -1.41
N SER A 139 8.02 -25.25 -2.25
CA SER A 139 9.50 -25.17 -2.20
C SER A 139 10.17 -26.55 -2.21
N LEU A 140 9.61 -27.49 -2.99
CA LEU A 140 10.08 -28.87 -3.10
C LEU A 140 11.39 -28.94 -3.90
N ILE A 141 12.15 -30.02 -3.72
CA ILE A 141 13.42 -30.21 -4.44
C ILE A 141 13.10 -30.41 -5.92
N ASN A 142 13.74 -29.62 -6.79
CA ASN A 142 13.46 -29.67 -8.22
C ASN A 142 14.21 -30.82 -8.91
N GLN A 143 13.86 -31.11 -10.17
CA GLN A 143 14.51 -32.14 -11.01
C GLN A 143 16.04 -31.95 -11.19
N TYR A 144 16.58 -30.78 -10.84
CA TYR A 144 18.02 -30.46 -10.90
C TYR A 144 18.72 -30.48 -9.53
N GLY A 145 18.03 -30.91 -8.45
CA GLY A 145 18.58 -31.01 -7.09
C GLY A 145 18.72 -29.67 -6.35
N GLY A 146 18.15 -28.59 -6.89
CA GLY A 146 18.16 -27.27 -6.27
C GLY A 146 16.91 -27.00 -5.42
N PHE A 147 17.09 -26.34 -4.27
CA PHE A 147 16.00 -25.68 -3.55
C PHE A 147 15.70 -24.33 -4.19
N GLY A 148 14.55 -24.21 -4.87
CA GLY A 148 14.08 -22.92 -5.37
C GLY A 148 13.05 -22.99 -6.50
N LEU A 149 11.97 -22.21 -6.35
CA LEU A 149 11.02 -21.81 -7.40
C LEU A 149 10.28 -22.92 -8.17
N THR A 150 10.12 -24.12 -7.61
CA THR A 150 9.13 -25.10 -8.09
C THR A 150 7.71 -24.58 -7.84
N GLN A 151 6.85 -24.64 -8.86
CA GLN A 151 5.44 -24.26 -8.75
C GLN A 151 4.56 -25.49 -8.52
N SER A 152 4.96 -26.33 -7.58
CA SER A 152 4.31 -27.61 -7.28
C SER A 152 2.84 -27.44 -6.93
N SER A 153 1.98 -28.29 -7.52
CA SER A 153 0.53 -28.23 -7.33
C SER A 153 0.05 -29.42 -6.50
N ALA A 154 -0.78 -29.20 -5.48
CA ALA A 154 -1.38 -30.30 -4.73
C ALA A 154 -2.20 -31.21 -5.66
N ILE A 155 -3.01 -30.65 -6.55
CA ILE A 155 -3.64 -31.38 -7.66
C ILE A 155 -3.22 -30.75 -8.99
N TYR A 156 -2.62 -31.55 -9.89
CA TYR A 156 -2.26 -31.15 -11.25
C TYR A 156 -3.15 -31.88 -12.26
N LEU A 157 -3.77 -31.12 -13.18
CA LEU A 157 -4.67 -31.60 -14.22
C LEU A 157 -4.11 -31.21 -15.61
N GLN A 158 -4.03 -32.18 -16.53
CA GLN A 158 -3.66 -31.92 -17.93
C GLN A 158 -4.36 -32.92 -18.86
N PHE A 159 -5.05 -32.43 -19.90
CA PHE A 159 -5.95 -33.24 -20.73
C PHE A 159 -7.00 -33.99 -19.88
N ALA A 160 -7.49 -33.36 -18.81
CA ALA A 160 -8.40 -33.95 -17.85
C ALA A 160 -9.86 -33.56 -18.12
N LYS A 161 -10.80 -34.50 -17.92
CA LYS A 161 -12.21 -34.29 -18.26
C LYS A 161 -13.18 -34.87 -17.23
N ASN A 162 -14.25 -34.15 -16.91
CA ASN A 162 -15.26 -34.61 -15.94
C ASN A 162 -14.62 -34.97 -14.58
N ILE A 163 -13.93 -33.99 -14.00
CA ILE A 163 -13.19 -34.15 -12.74
C ILE A 163 -13.95 -33.42 -11.64
N ILE A 164 -14.18 -34.07 -10.50
CA ILE A 164 -14.87 -33.48 -9.34
C ILE A 164 -13.92 -33.47 -8.14
N VAL A 165 -13.63 -32.28 -7.62
CA VAL A 165 -12.85 -32.08 -6.40
C VAL A 165 -13.78 -31.52 -5.33
N GLY A 166 -14.07 -32.34 -4.32
CA GLY A 166 -14.95 -32.01 -3.20
C GLY A 166 -16.45 -32.17 -3.50
N ALA A 167 -17.24 -32.20 -2.44
CA ALA A 167 -18.71 -32.25 -2.44
C ALA A 167 -19.24 -31.81 -1.05
N PRO A 168 -20.53 -31.44 -0.91
CA PRO A 168 -21.11 -31.07 0.38
C PRO A 168 -20.88 -32.14 1.45
N GLY A 169 -20.32 -31.75 2.59
CA GLY A 169 -19.94 -32.66 3.68
C GLY A 169 -18.72 -33.57 3.41
N LYS A 170 -18.07 -33.45 2.23
CA LYS A 170 -16.90 -34.23 1.79
C LYS A 170 -15.77 -33.38 1.18
N GLY A 171 -15.76 -32.08 1.47
CA GLY A 171 -14.76 -31.13 0.97
C GLY A 171 -13.31 -31.53 1.26
N ASN A 172 -12.38 -31.09 0.41
CA ASN A 172 -10.94 -31.21 0.67
C ASN A 172 -10.41 -29.93 1.34
N VAL A 173 -9.27 -30.02 1.99
CA VAL A 173 -8.55 -28.89 2.62
C VAL A 173 -7.16 -28.80 1.99
N PHE A 174 -6.76 -27.60 1.56
CA PHE A 174 -5.46 -27.32 0.93
C PHE A 174 -4.70 -26.25 1.73
N ASP A 175 -3.43 -26.51 2.06
CA ASP A 175 -2.71 -25.73 3.08
C ASP A 175 -1.18 -25.82 2.96
N LEU A 176 -0.52 -24.68 2.92
CA LEU A 176 0.92 -24.58 2.65
C LEU A 176 1.31 -25.26 1.33
N ASP A 177 0.47 -25.18 0.30
CA ASP A 177 0.76 -25.69 -1.05
C ASP A 177 1.14 -24.53 -1.97
N TYR A 178 2.10 -24.67 -2.89
CA TYR A 178 2.44 -23.54 -3.76
C TYR A 178 1.27 -23.16 -4.68
N ILE A 179 0.69 -24.16 -5.35
CA ILE A 179 -0.63 -24.10 -5.99
C ILE A 179 -1.52 -25.21 -5.42
N CYS A 180 -2.78 -24.92 -5.13
CA CYS A 180 -3.74 -25.92 -4.63
C CYS A 180 -4.22 -26.82 -5.79
N ILE A 181 -4.79 -26.23 -6.84
CA ILE A 181 -5.30 -26.96 -8.02
C ILE A 181 -4.85 -26.25 -9.30
N ASN A 182 -4.14 -26.97 -10.17
CA ASN A 182 -3.58 -26.43 -11.41
C ASN A 182 -4.11 -27.23 -12.61
N ALA A 183 -4.98 -26.64 -13.43
CA ALA A 183 -5.40 -27.18 -14.71
C ALA A 183 -4.63 -26.47 -15.83
N SER A 184 -3.57 -27.13 -16.32
CA SER A 184 -2.64 -26.56 -17.27
C SER A 184 -3.17 -26.57 -18.71
N THR A 185 -2.76 -25.58 -19.50
CA THR A 185 -2.90 -25.61 -20.96
C THR A 185 -1.94 -26.63 -21.58
N SER A 186 -2.10 -26.91 -22.88
CA SER A 186 -1.04 -27.56 -23.67
C SER A 186 0.15 -26.63 -23.90
N ASP A 187 1.24 -27.18 -24.44
CA ASP A 187 2.46 -26.45 -24.84
C ASP A 187 2.20 -25.33 -25.88
N GLN A 188 1.04 -25.33 -26.52
CA GLN A 188 0.59 -24.29 -27.46
C GLN A 188 -0.35 -23.26 -26.82
N TYR A 189 -0.44 -23.21 -25.49
CA TYR A 189 -1.39 -22.39 -24.72
C TYR A 189 -2.86 -22.65 -25.07
N GLN A 190 -3.18 -23.83 -25.59
CA GLN A 190 -4.57 -24.23 -25.86
C GLN A 190 -5.18 -24.85 -24.61
N ILE A 191 -6.47 -24.62 -24.43
CA ILE A 191 -7.26 -25.16 -23.33
C ILE A 191 -7.60 -26.61 -23.67
N VAL A 192 -7.24 -27.52 -22.78
CA VAL A 192 -7.31 -28.98 -23.03
C VAL A 192 -8.07 -29.74 -21.94
N ASN A 193 -8.46 -29.07 -20.86
CA ASN A 193 -9.28 -29.64 -19.80
C ASN A 193 -10.74 -29.22 -20.01
N SER A 194 -11.70 -30.01 -19.54
CA SER A 194 -13.12 -29.62 -19.61
C SER A 194 -13.97 -30.28 -18.52
N LYS A 195 -15.08 -29.64 -18.15
CA LYS A 195 -16.03 -30.15 -17.14
C LYS A 195 -15.35 -30.42 -15.80
N ILE A 196 -14.56 -29.47 -15.33
CA ILE A 196 -13.89 -29.52 -14.03
C ILE A 196 -14.83 -28.87 -13.00
N LYS A 197 -15.14 -29.60 -11.93
CA LYS A 197 -15.94 -29.10 -10.79
C LYS A 197 -15.07 -29.05 -9.55
N ILE A 198 -14.99 -27.88 -8.92
CA ILE A 198 -14.25 -27.68 -7.67
C ILE A 198 -15.22 -27.03 -6.69
N GLN A 199 -15.67 -27.80 -5.70
CA GLN A 199 -16.83 -27.45 -4.87
C GLN A 199 -16.64 -27.89 -3.40
N SER A 200 -17.15 -27.10 -2.46
CA SER A 200 -17.12 -27.37 -1.02
C SER A 200 -15.72 -27.50 -0.38
N ASN A 201 -14.64 -27.06 -1.05
CA ASN A 201 -13.26 -27.19 -0.54
C ASN A 201 -12.82 -25.95 0.26
N TRP A 202 -11.80 -26.13 1.11
CA TRP A 202 -11.16 -25.07 1.88
C TRP A 202 -9.74 -24.83 1.36
N PHE A 203 -9.38 -23.57 1.08
CA PHE A 203 -8.10 -23.20 0.48
C PHE A 203 -7.34 -22.21 1.36
N GLY A 204 -6.09 -22.51 1.70
CA GLY A 204 -5.26 -21.68 2.58
C GLY A 204 -5.72 -21.65 4.04
N LEU A 205 -6.49 -22.67 4.46
CA LEU A 205 -7.00 -22.85 5.81
C LEU A 205 -6.46 -24.15 6.42
N HIS A 206 -6.16 -24.12 7.71
CA HIS A 206 -5.91 -25.31 8.50
C HIS A 206 -7.21 -26.09 8.76
N THR A 207 -7.10 -27.32 9.28
CA THR A 207 -8.25 -28.18 9.63
C THR A 207 -9.13 -27.62 10.75
N ASP A 208 -8.61 -26.68 11.55
CA ASP A 208 -9.36 -25.92 12.56
C ASP A 208 -10.16 -24.72 11.97
N GLY A 209 -10.03 -24.47 10.66
CA GLY A 209 -10.71 -23.41 9.92
C GLY A 209 -10.07 -22.03 10.02
N ASN A 210 -8.95 -21.89 10.74
CA ASN A 210 -8.14 -20.68 10.80
C ASN A 210 -7.17 -20.63 9.61
N GLN A 211 -6.62 -19.45 9.31
CA GLN A 211 -5.71 -19.29 8.17
C GLN A 211 -4.29 -19.75 8.48
N GLY A 212 -3.59 -20.27 7.46
CA GLY A 212 -2.20 -20.69 7.58
C GLY A 212 -1.22 -19.54 7.81
N VAL A 213 -0.17 -19.79 8.62
CA VAL A 213 0.89 -18.81 8.92
C VAL A 213 1.81 -18.60 7.71
N SER A 214 2.14 -17.34 7.41
CA SER A 214 3.06 -16.97 6.32
C SER A 214 4.48 -17.56 6.52
N VAL A 215 4.97 -18.31 5.53
CA VAL A 215 6.30 -18.95 5.57
C VAL A 215 7.38 -18.07 4.94
N GLY A 216 7.60 -16.91 5.55
CA GLY A 216 8.73 -16.03 5.25
C GLY A 216 8.50 -14.99 4.14
N ILE A 217 9.52 -14.17 3.90
CA ILE A 217 9.40 -12.87 3.21
C ILE A 217 9.22 -13.00 1.69
N TYR A 218 9.69 -14.09 1.09
CA TYR A 218 9.78 -14.27 -0.37
C TYR A 218 8.87 -15.35 -0.97
N MET A 219 8.17 -16.13 -0.14
CA MET A 219 7.26 -17.16 -0.61
C MET A 219 5.98 -17.11 0.23
N ARG A 220 4.92 -16.61 -0.40
CA ARG A 220 3.55 -16.77 0.09
C ARG A 220 3.01 -18.06 -0.54
N PRO A 221 2.86 -19.18 0.19
CA PRO A 221 2.14 -20.35 -0.31
C PRO A 221 0.63 -20.07 -0.37
N ASN A 222 -0.13 -21.01 -0.92
CA ASN A 222 -1.57 -21.02 -1.14
C ASN A 222 -2.05 -20.13 -2.29
N SER A 223 -1.47 -20.28 -3.49
CA SER A 223 -2.22 -19.92 -4.70
C SER A 223 -3.36 -20.92 -4.89
N LEU A 224 -4.60 -20.47 -5.13
CA LEU A 224 -5.67 -21.42 -5.45
C LEU A 224 -5.35 -22.12 -6.78
N GLY A 225 -4.82 -21.36 -7.74
CA GLY A 225 -4.13 -21.88 -8.92
C GLY A 225 -4.58 -21.28 -10.24
N ASN A 226 -4.02 -21.84 -11.31
CA ASN A 226 -4.46 -21.61 -12.68
C ASN A 226 -5.45 -22.70 -13.07
N LEU A 227 -6.69 -22.32 -13.37
CA LEU A 227 -7.71 -23.21 -13.88
C LEU A 227 -7.94 -22.88 -15.36
N SER A 228 -7.35 -23.66 -16.27
CA SER A 228 -7.61 -23.57 -17.70
C SER A 228 -8.44 -24.76 -18.17
N ALA A 229 -9.76 -24.55 -18.26
CA ALA A 229 -10.72 -25.59 -18.62
C ALA A 229 -12.01 -25.01 -19.20
N ASP A 230 -12.64 -25.69 -20.16
CA ASP A 230 -13.96 -25.32 -20.70
C ASP A 230 -15.12 -26.00 -19.92
N ASP A 231 -16.34 -25.46 -20.02
CA ASP A 231 -17.58 -25.98 -19.42
C ASP A 231 -17.45 -26.33 -17.92
N SER A 232 -16.72 -25.51 -17.15
CA SER A 232 -16.27 -25.82 -15.79
C SER A 232 -16.93 -24.94 -14.71
N GLU A 233 -16.92 -25.42 -13.47
CA GLU A 233 -17.67 -24.84 -12.34
C GLU A 233 -16.79 -24.76 -11.08
N PHE A 234 -16.62 -23.55 -10.55
CA PHE A 234 -15.95 -23.29 -9.29
C PHE A 234 -16.98 -22.84 -8.26
N GLY A 235 -17.29 -23.73 -7.31
CA GLY A 235 -18.44 -23.64 -6.42
C GLY A 235 -19.57 -24.55 -6.93
N GLY A 236 -20.82 -24.10 -6.94
CA GLY A 236 -21.92 -24.89 -7.50
C GLY A 236 -23.27 -24.20 -7.55
N ILE A 237 -24.33 -24.94 -7.20
CA ILE A 237 -25.73 -24.49 -7.33
C ILE A 237 -26.31 -23.79 -6.09
N ASP A 238 -25.66 -23.91 -4.94
CA ASP A 238 -26.05 -23.28 -3.67
C ASP A 238 -24.83 -23.14 -2.72
N GLU A 239 -25.03 -22.49 -1.56
CA GLU A 239 -23.97 -22.23 -0.57
C GLU A 239 -23.25 -23.50 -0.06
N SER A 240 -23.85 -24.69 -0.09
CA SER A 240 -23.21 -25.94 0.35
C SER A 240 -22.12 -26.44 -0.62
N PHE A 241 -22.20 -26.02 -1.88
CA PHE A 241 -21.18 -26.26 -2.91
C PHE A 241 -20.11 -25.16 -2.95
N GLY A 242 -20.31 -24.05 -2.25
CA GLY A 242 -19.35 -22.94 -2.19
C GLY A 242 -18.00 -23.34 -1.60
N ASN A 243 -16.90 -22.94 -2.23
CA ASN A 243 -15.56 -23.08 -1.64
C ASN A 243 -15.29 -21.93 -0.66
N ILE A 244 -14.46 -22.20 0.36
CA ILE A 244 -13.97 -21.19 1.30
C ILE A 244 -12.50 -20.93 1.01
N LEU A 245 -12.14 -19.68 0.71
CA LEU A 245 -10.78 -19.26 0.44
C LEU A 245 -10.30 -18.33 1.56
N GLY A 246 -9.25 -18.78 2.25
CA GLY A 246 -8.52 -18.01 3.24
C GLY A 246 -7.85 -16.78 2.65
N GLY A 247 -7.49 -15.83 3.51
CA GLY A 247 -7.00 -14.52 3.15
C GLY A 247 -5.51 -14.39 2.84
N TYR A 248 -4.68 -15.42 3.10
CA TYR A 248 -3.24 -15.37 2.83
C TYR A 248 -2.82 -15.82 1.41
N THR A 249 -3.76 -15.90 0.45
CA THR A 249 -3.45 -16.27 -0.94
C THR A 249 -2.68 -15.16 -1.68
N SER A 250 -1.49 -15.47 -2.21
CA SER A 250 -0.57 -14.58 -2.94
C SER A 250 -1.07 -14.22 -4.34
N TYR A 251 -1.56 -15.23 -5.02
CA TYR A 251 -2.25 -15.20 -6.30
C TYR A 251 -3.59 -15.88 -6.00
N GLY A 252 -4.71 -15.25 -6.34
CA GLY A 252 -6.02 -15.79 -5.99
C GLY A 252 -6.45 -16.89 -6.96
N LEU A 253 -7.55 -16.67 -7.65
CA LEU A 253 -8.05 -17.55 -8.71
C LEU A 253 -7.66 -16.97 -10.07
N ALA A 254 -6.92 -17.72 -10.87
CA ALA A 254 -6.82 -17.47 -12.31
C ALA A 254 -7.72 -18.48 -13.04
N PHE A 255 -8.71 -18.01 -13.80
CA PHE A 255 -9.69 -18.87 -14.47
C PHE A 255 -9.82 -18.51 -15.95
N SER A 256 -9.69 -19.51 -16.82
CA SER A 256 -9.71 -19.34 -18.28
C SER A 256 -10.44 -20.49 -18.96
N GLY A 257 -11.15 -20.20 -20.05
CA GLY A 257 -11.97 -21.17 -20.76
C GLY A 257 -13.28 -20.58 -21.27
N LYS A 258 -14.13 -21.46 -21.77
CA LYS A 258 -15.47 -21.16 -22.27
C LYS A 258 -16.54 -21.68 -21.32
N SER A 259 -17.68 -20.99 -21.27
CA SER A 259 -18.88 -21.44 -20.53
C SER A 259 -18.63 -21.70 -19.03
N ASN A 260 -17.78 -20.89 -18.40
CA ASN A 260 -17.26 -21.15 -17.05
C ASN A 260 -18.02 -20.38 -15.96
N ASN A 261 -18.36 -21.08 -14.87
CA ASN A 261 -19.15 -20.52 -13.77
C ASN A 261 -18.35 -20.45 -12.47
N VAL A 262 -18.47 -19.34 -11.74
CA VAL A 262 -17.86 -19.13 -10.42
C VAL A 262 -18.96 -18.69 -9.46
N ARG A 263 -19.45 -19.60 -8.61
CA ARG A 263 -20.68 -19.36 -7.84
C ARG A 263 -20.65 -19.75 -6.37
N PHE A 264 -21.34 -18.99 -5.51
CA PHE A 264 -21.51 -19.25 -4.08
C PHE A 264 -20.21 -19.37 -3.25
N ASN A 265 -19.07 -18.90 -3.76
CA ASN A 265 -17.79 -19.00 -3.05
C ASN A 265 -17.62 -17.88 -2.02
N LYS A 266 -16.78 -18.14 -1.01
CA LYS A 266 -16.44 -17.23 0.08
C LYS A 266 -14.95 -16.85 0.00
N PHE A 267 -14.67 -15.61 -0.38
CA PHE A 267 -13.32 -15.08 -0.59
C PHE A 267 -12.84 -14.22 0.60
N GLY A 268 -11.69 -14.56 1.19
CA GLY A 268 -11.14 -13.86 2.36
C GLY A 268 -11.72 -14.30 3.70
N PHE A 269 -12.26 -15.53 3.76
CA PHE A 269 -12.97 -16.08 4.93
C PHE A 269 -12.13 -17.12 5.68
N GLU A 270 -12.36 -17.19 6.97
CA GLU A 270 -12.09 -18.36 7.82
C GLU A 270 -13.36 -19.22 7.88
N ALA A 271 -13.30 -20.42 8.44
CA ALA A 271 -14.48 -21.31 8.45
C ALA A 271 -15.67 -20.73 9.25
N ASN A 272 -15.41 -19.95 10.30
CA ASN A 272 -16.43 -19.40 11.21
C ASN A 272 -16.43 -17.85 11.28
N SER A 273 -15.55 -17.20 10.51
CA SER A 273 -15.20 -15.77 10.63
C SER A 273 -14.75 -15.21 9.28
N PHE A 274 -14.54 -13.90 9.18
CA PHE A 274 -14.02 -13.24 7.99
C PHE A 274 -12.77 -12.42 8.35
N SER A 275 -11.76 -12.41 7.47
CA SER A 275 -10.47 -11.76 7.77
C SER A 275 -10.43 -10.31 7.28
N ASN A 276 -10.05 -9.40 8.17
CA ASN A 276 -10.16 -7.94 7.97
C ASN A 276 -9.06 -7.31 7.07
N SER A 277 -8.28 -8.10 6.32
CA SER A 277 -7.00 -7.65 5.74
C SER A 277 -6.67 -8.22 4.36
N SER A 278 -7.54 -9.00 3.74
CA SER A 278 -7.15 -9.90 2.65
C SER A 278 -7.91 -9.68 1.34
N ILE A 279 -7.18 -9.24 0.32
CA ILE A 279 -7.67 -9.12 -1.06
C ILE A 279 -7.27 -10.37 -1.83
N ILE A 280 -8.24 -11.16 -2.30
CA ILE A 280 -7.98 -12.27 -3.22
C ILE A 280 -8.17 -11.74 -4.65
N PRO A 281 -7.10 -11.60 -5.46
CA PRO A 281 -7.22 -11.15 -6.85
C PRO A 281 -7.75 -12.29 -7.73
N LEU A 282 -8.76 -11.98 -8.55
CA LEU A 282 -9.47 -12.91 -9.41
C LEU A 282 -9.18 -12.55 -10.87
N TYR A 283 -8.30 -13.30 -11.51
CA TYR A 283 -7.87 -13.08 -12.90
C TYR A 283 -8.72 -13.93 -13.84
N LEU A 284 -9.68 -13.29 -14.51
CA LEU A 284 -10.64 -13.95 -15.38
C LEU A 284 -10.28 -13.72 -16.85
N SER A 285 -10.32 -14.81 -17.62
CA SER A 285 -9.96 -14.87 -19.04
C SER A 285 -10.97 -15.78 -19.78
N ILE A 286 -12.25 -15.45 -19.65
CA ILE A 286 -13.39 -16.36 -19.90
C ILE A 286 -14.27 -15.87 -21.06
N ASP A 287 -14.61 -16.76 -22.00
CA ASP A 287 -15.60 -16.51 -23.07
C ASP A 287 -16.91 -17.27 -22.77
N GLY A 288 -17.87 -16.57 -22.16
CA GLY A 288 -19.15 -17.10 -21.72
C GLY A 288 -19.16 -17.65 -20.29
N GLY A 289 -20.20 -17.33 -19.53
CA GLY A 289 -20.40 -17.80 -18.16
C GLY A 289 -20.80 -16.69 -17.19
N GLU A 290 -20.77 -16.98 -15.88
CA GLU A 290 -21.05 -15.97 -14.84
C GLU A 290 -20.20 -16.13 -13.57
N PHE A 291 -19.92 -14.99 -12.95
CA PHE A 291 -19.42 -14.84 -11.58
C PHE A 291 -20.60 -14.37 -10.72
N SER A 292 -21.19 -15.26 -9.91
CA SER A 292 -22.44 -14.95 -9.21
C SER A 292 -22.61 -15.52 -7.82
N ASP A 293 -23.45 -14.90 -7.00
CA ASP A 293 -23.78 -15.34 -5.64
C ASP A 293 -22.56 -15.47 -4.71
N ASN A 294 -21.40 -14.92 -5.08
CA ASN A 294 -20.18 -15.02 -4.28
C ASN A 294 -20.17 -13.95 -3.19
N LYS A 295 -19.61 -14.31 -2.03
CA LYS A 295 -19.36 -13.40 -0.92
C LYS A 295 -17.86 -13.15 -0.79
N SER A 296 -17.47 -11.92 -0.56
CA SER A 296 -16.08 -11.60 -0.27
C SER A 296 -15.97 -10.61 0.88
N THR A 297 -14.87 -10.68 1.62
CA THR A 297 -14.42 -9.48 2.34
C THR A 297 -14.12 -8.38 1.33
N ARG A 298 -13.56 -8.74 0.16
CA ARG A 298 -13.37 -7.81 -0.95
C ARG A 298 -13.13 -8.44 -2.32
N PHE A 299 -13.73 -7.88 -3.36
CA PHE A 299 -13.46 -8.23 -4.74
C PHE A 299 -12.32 -7.39 -5.36
N ARG A 300 -11.44 -8.09 -6.07
CA ARG A 300 -10.55 -7.53 -7.08
C ARG A 300 -10.65 -8.45 -8.31
N ILE A 301 -11.58 -8.15 -9.19
CA ILE A 301 -11.85 -8.93 -10.42
C ILE A 301 -11.15 -8.24 -11.57
N GLU A 302 -10.27 -8.96 -12.27
CA GLU A 302 -9.54 -8.47 -13.44
C GLU A 302 -9.93 -9.31 -14.67
N LEU A 303 -10.60 -8.66 -15.62
CA LEU A 303 -11.01 -9.21 -16.91
C LEU A 303 -10.08 -8.67 -18.00
N ASN A 304 -9.62 -9.55 -18.90
CA ASN A 304 -8.68 -9.21 -19.97
C ASN A 304 -9.32 -9.28 -21.37
N PHE A 305 -8.51 -9.07 -22.41
CA PHE A 305 -8.94 -9.04 -23.83
C PHE A 305 -9.51 -10.36 -24.37
N LYS A 306 -9.31 -11.48 -23.67
CA LYS A 306 -9.94 -12.77 -23.98
C LYS A 306 -11.31 -12.91 -23.32
N SER A 307 -11.66 -12.03 -22.39
CA SER A 307 -12.90 -12.13 -21.63
C SER A 307 -14.07 -11.57 -22.41
N LYS A 308 -15.07 -12.42 -22.67
CA LYS A 308 -16.24 -12.10 -23.48
C LYS A 308 -17.51 -12.71 -22.93
N ASN A 309 -18.66 -12.09 -23.22
CA ASN A 309 -19.99 -12.68 -23.00
C ASN A 309 -20.24 -13.12 -21.54
N PHE A 310 -19.69 -12.38 -20.58
CA PHE A 310 -19.57 -12.80 -19.18
C PHE A 310 -20.45 -11.95 -18.26
N LYS A 311 -21.07 -12.57 -17.25
CA LYS A 311 -21.99 -11.89 -16.33
C LYS A 311 -21.42 -11.83 -14.91
N ILE A 312 -21.69 -10.73 -14.21
CA ILE A 312 -21.36 -10.50 -12.80
C ILE A 312 -22.65 -10.09 -12.10
N LEU A 313 -23.22 -10.99 -11.28
CA LEU A 313 -24.57 -10.85 -10.70
C LEU A 313 -24.57 -11.30 -9.24
N ARG A 314 -25.34 -10.68 -8.33
CA ARG A 314 -25.59 -11.24 -6.98
C ARG A 314 -24.36 -11.37 -6.06
N ASN A 315 -23.26 -10.69 -6.35
CA ASN A 315 -22.06 -10.76 -5.53
C ASN A 315 -22.08 -9.72 -4.41
N GLU A 316 -21.58 -10.06 -3.22
CA GLU A 316 -21.68 -9.25 -2.01
C GLU A 316 -20.31 -9.05 -1.34
N GLU A 317 -19.90 -7.78 -1.16
CA GLU A 317 -18.80 -7.40 -0.27
C GLU A 317 -19.29 -7.14 1.16
N LEU A 318 -18.53 -7.58 2.17
CA LEU A 318 -18.91 -7.50 3.59
C LEU A 318 -18.01 -6.59 4.46
N PHE A 319 -17.00 -5.94 3.88
CA PHE A 319 -15.96 -5.23 4.65
C PHE A 319 -16.22 -3.74 4.91
N ASP A 320 -15.58 -3.21 5.96
CA ASP A 320 -15.72 -1.84 6.46
C ASP A 320 -15.28 -0.75 5.45
N PRO A 321 -16.19 0.17 5.04
CA PRO A 321 -15.87 1.30 4.16
C PRO A 321 -15.01 2.39 4.83
N SER A 322 -14.50 2.22 6.05
CA SER A 322 -13.57 3.18 6.68
C SER A 322 -12.14 3.16 6.10
N LYS A 323 -11.73 2.10 5.39
CA LYS A 323 -10.33 1.92 4.92
C LYS A 323 -10.19 2.03 3.40
N ALA A 324 -9.55 3.11 2.94
CA ALA A 324 -9.25 3.32 1.53
C ALA A 324 -8.12 2.40 1.01
N TYR A 325 -8.35 1.76 -0.14
CA TYR A 325 -7.44 0.79 -0.77
C TYR A 325 -7.84 0.56 -2.24
N TYR A 326 -7.02 -0.16 -3.01
CA TYR A 326 -7.31 -0.60 -4.38
C TYR A 326 -8.09 -1.93 -4.44
N GLY A 327 -9.24 -1.96 -5.10
CA GLY A 327 -10.11 -3.12 -5.36
C GLY A 327 -11.25 -2.72 -6.30
N GLY A 328 -12.07 -3.66 -6.77
CA GLY A 328 -13.14 -3.43 -7.75
C GLY A 328 -13.17 -4.43 -8.89
N ILE A 329 -13.88 -4.08 -9.97
CA ILE A 329 -13.87 -4.76 -11.27
C ILE A 329 -13.02 -3.93 -12.23
N GLU A 330 -12.00 -4.53 -12.82
CA GLU A 330 -11.14 -3.91 -13.83
C GLU A 330 -11.20 -4.71 -15.13
N MET A 331 -11.57 -4.06 -16.23
CA MET A 331 -11.77 -4.67 -17.55
C MET A 331 -10.82 -4.04 -18.57
N ALA A 332 -9.91 -4.84 -19.13
CA ALA A 332 -8.94 -4.43 -20.14
C ALA A 332 -9.25 -5.09 -21.49
N TYR A 333 -9.79 -4.31 -22.43
CA TYR A 333 -10.18 -4.71 -23.79
C TYR A 333 -11.17 -5.90 -23.89
N SER A 334 -11.98 -6.12 -22.85
CA SER A 334 -13.03 -7.15 -22.81
C SER A 334 -14.27 -6.77 -23.66
N GLU A 335 -15.21 -7.70 -23.87
CA GLU A 335 -16.39 -7.48 -24.72
C GLU A 335 -17.67 -8.13 -24.16
N ASN A 336 -18.83 -7.47 -24.28
CA ASN A 336 -20.14 -8.02 -23.86
C ASN A 336 -20.14 -8.46 -22.38
N ILE A 337 -19.79 -7.55 -21.47
CA ILE A 337 -19.77 -7.82 -20.02
C ILE A 337 -21.02 -7.22 -19.38
N GLN A 338 -21.79 -8.03 -18.65
CA GLN A 338 -22.98 -7.61 -17.93
C GLN A 338 -22.70 -7.56 -16.43
N ILE A 339 -22.95 -6.43 -15.77
CA ILE A 339 -22.78 -6.21 -14.33
C ILE A 339 -24.13 -5.80 -13.74
N GLY A 340 -24.78 -6.72 -13.04
CA GLY A 340 -26.18 -6.58 -12.58
C GLY A 340 -27.20 -6.69 -13.72
N SER A 341 -28.48 -6.55 -13.41
CA SER A 341 -29.56 -6.62 -14.41
C SER A 341 -30.75 -5.73 -14.04
N ASP A 342 -31.85 -5.82 -14.79
CA ASP A 342 -33.12 -5.18 -14.39
C ASP A 342 -33.88 -5.97 -13.30
N ASP A 343 -33.45 -7.19 -12.95
CA ASP A 343 -33.96 -7.93 -11.79
C ASP A 343 -33.31 -7.40 -10.50
N PHE A 344 -34.13 -7.18 -9.46
CA PHE A 344 -33.65 -6.80 -8.14
C PHE A 344 -32.97 -7.94 -7.38
N GLN A 345 -33.13 -9.19 -7.83
CA GLN A 345 -32.37 -10.31 -7.30
C GLN A 345 -30.93 -10.33 -7.81
N ASP A 346 -30.63 -9.73 -8.98
CA ASP A 346 -29.31 -9.77 -9.64
C ASP A 346 -28.28 -8.74 -9.13
N VAL A 347 -28.66 -7.95 -8.13
CA VAL A 347 -27.89 -6.83 -7.58
C VAL A 347 -26.53 -7.29 -7.04
N ASN A 348 -25.45 -6.67 -7.49
CA ASN A 348 -24.15 -6.75 -6.80
C ASN A 348 -24.04 -5.63 -5.77
N ILE A 349 -23.42 -5.92 -4.63
CA ILE A 349 -23.18 -4.99 -3.52
C ILE A 349 -21.66 -4.79 -3.35
N PHE A 350 -21.20 -3.55 -3.55
CA PHE A 350 -19.79 -3.16 -3.43
C PHE A 350 -19.59 -2.08 -2.35
N LEU A 351 -18.57 -2.26 -1.51
CA LEU A 351 -18.26 -1.42 -0.34
C LEU A 351 -16.88 -0.76 -0.52
N GLN A 352 -16.74 0.11 -1.52
CA GLN A 352 -15.42 0.55 -2.03
C GLN A 352 -15.30 2.06 -2.20
N ASN A 353 -14.17 2.62 -1.74
CA ASN A 353 -14.03 4.07 -1.58
C ASN A 353 -13.44 4.85 -2.78
N THR A 354 -12.89 4.18 -3.81
CA THR A 354 -12.09 4.87 -4.84
C THR A 354 -12.58 4.65 -6.27
N ASN A 355 -12.50 3.44 -6.82
CA ASN A 355 -12.91 3.23 -8.21
C ASN A 355 -13.42 1.80 -8.44
N THR A 356 -14.74 1.63 -8.38
CA THR A 356 -15.40 0.32 -8.25
C THR A 356 -15.45 -0.47 -9.55
N ILE A 357 -15.71 0.21 -10.67
CA ILE A 357 -15.73 -0.41 -12.00
C ILE A 357 -14.85 0.42 -12.94
N LYS A 358 -13.83 -0.20 -13.51
CA LYS A 358 -12.89 0.43 -14.45
C LYS A 358 -12.98 -0.26 -15.80
N ASN A 359 -13.20 0.53 -16.83
CA ASN A 359 -13.13 0.10 -18.22
C ASN A 359 -11.94 0.75 -18.91
N PHE A 360 -10.99 -0.08 -19.34
CA PHE A 360 -9.86 0.30 -20.18
C PHE A 360 -10.03 -0.37 -21.57
N GLY A 361 -10.53 0.38 -22.56
CA GLY A 361 -10.66 -0.12 -23.94
C GLY A 361 -11.73 -1.20 -24.20
N SER A 362 -12.54 -1.57 -23.21
CA SER A 362 -13.54 -2.66 -23.27
C SER A 362 -14.88 -2.18 -23.84
N LYS A 363 -15.58 -3.06 -24.56
CA LYS A 363 -16.77 -2.73 -25.38
C LYS A 363 -18.03 -3.45 -24.90
N ASN A 364 -19.19 -2.85 -25.14
CA ASN A 364 -20.50 -3.40 -24.77
C ASN A 364 -20.54 -3.81 -23.29
N ILE A 365 -20.29 -2.83 -22.42
CA ILE A 365 -20.27 -3.00 -20.97
C ILE A 365 -21.58 -2.48 -20.40
N GLU A 366 -22.38 -3.38 -19.85
CA GLU A 366 -23.71 -3.12 -19.30
C GLU A 366 -23.67 -3.08 -17.77
N ILE A 367 -24.20 -2.02 -17.17
CA ILE A 367 -24.21 -1.80 -15.72
C ILE A 367 -25.64 -1.39 -15.32
N ARG A 368 -26.36 -2.29 -14.64
CA ARG A 368 -27.74 -2.05 -14.18
C ARG A 368 -27.90 -2.41 -12.70
N LYS A 369 -28.56 -1.53 -11.94
CA LYS A 369 -29.06 -1.75 -10.56
C LYS A 369 -28.07 -2.25 -9.50
N ASN A 370 -26.76 -2.11 -9.74
CA ASN A 370 -25.76 -2.40 -8.70
C ASN A 370 -25.85 -1.39 -7.55
N VAL A 371 -25.49 -1.86 -6.36
CA VAL A 371 -25.39 -1.06 -5.15
C VAL A 371 -23.91 -0.81 -4.88
N ILE A 372 -23.48 0.45 -4.97
CA ILE A 372 -22.08 0.85 -4.77
C ILE A 372 -22.06 1.92 -3.68
N TYR A 373 -21.41 1.62 -2.55
CA TYR A 373 -21.29 2.52 -1.41
C TYR A 373 -20.00 3.33 -1.47
N CYS A 374 -20.11 4.65 -1.24
CA CYS A 374 -19.02 5.57 -0.90
C CYS A 374 -17.84 5.66 -1.88
N SER A 375 -18.05 5.29 -3.14
CA SER A 375 -17.02 5.27 -4.19
C SER A 375 -16.82 6.64 -4.81
N GLU A 376 -15.57 7.11 -4.89
CA GLU A 376 -15.19 8.30 -5.65
C GLU A 376 -15.62 8.17 -7.12
N TYR A 377 -15.39 7.01 -7.75
CA TYR A 377 -15.84 6.65 -9.09
C TYR A 377 -16.57 5.29 -9.11
N ALA A 378 -17.89 5.29 -9.24
CA ALA A 378 -18.68 4.06 -9.35
C ALA A 378 -18.42 3.34 -10.69
N TYR A 379 -18.24 4.09 -11.78
CA TYR A 379 -17.77 3.56 -13.07
C TYR A 379 -16.92 4.61 -13.79
N SER A 380 -15.75 4.20 -14.28
CA SER A 380 -14.83 5.06 -15.03
C SER A 380 -14.38 4.40 -16.34
N ILE A 381 -14.24 5.20 -17.40
CA ILE A 381 -13.91 4.74 -18.75
C ILE A 381 -12.64 5.45 -19.25
N ARG A 382 -11.71 4.66 -19.82
CA ARG A 382 -10.51 5.14 -20.51
C ARG A 382 -10.32 4.44 -21.85
N ASP A 383 -9.72 5.17 -22.79
CA ASP A 383 -9.31 4.73 -24.14
C ASP A 383 -10.45 4.12 -25.00
N GLN A 384 -11.70 4.40 -24.64
CA GLN A 384 -12.89 3.96 -25.36
C GLN A 384 -13.98 5.03 -25.28
N LYS A 385 -14.65 5.32 -26.40
CA LYS A 385 -15.85 6.16 -26.41
C LYS A 385 -17.06 5.33 -26.01
N SER A 386 -17.79 5.77 -24.98
CA SER A 386 -19.09 5.22 -24.58
C SER A 386 -20.24 6.17 -24.97
N ILE A 387 -21.46 5.75 -24.66
CA ILE A 387 -22.64 6.62 -24.65
C ILE A 387 -22.52 7.67 -23.53
N SER A 388 -23.12 8.84 -23.74
CA SER A 388 -23.07 9.97 -22.81
C SER A 388 -24.35 10.15 -21.99
N ILE A 389 -24.17 10.73 -20.81
CA ILE A 389 -25.21 11.34 -19.96
C ILE A 389 -24.66 12.67 -19.41
N GLN A 390 -25.52 13.66 -19.25
CA GLN A 390 -25.23 14.95 -18.63
C GLN A 390 -26.47 15.40 -17.87
N VAL A 391 -26.28 15.82 -16.61
CA VAL A 391 -27.32 16.51 -15.83
C VAL A 391 -27.26 17.99 -16.20
N LEU A 392 -28.43 18.63 -16.35
CA LEU A 392 -28.57 20.07 -16.56
C LEU A 392 -29.31 20.73 -15.38
N VAL A 393 -30.22 20.01 -14.72
CA VAL A 393 -30.96 20.47 -13.55
C VAL A 393 -30.93 19.40 -12.46
N ASN A 394 -30.56 19.79 -11.24
CA ASN A 394 -30.63 18.95 -10.05
C ASN A 394 -30.97 19.83 -8.84
N ASN A 395 -32.25 19.90 -8.49
CA ASN A 395 -32.77 20.72 -7.39
C ASN A 395 -33.87 19.99 -6.60
N ASP A 396 -34.46 20.65 -5.61
CA ASP A 396 -35.50 20.08 -4.73
C ASP A 396 -36.79 19.62 -5.43
N SER A 397 -36.97 19.92 -6.73
CA SER A 397 -38.19 19.65 -7.50
C SER A 397 -37.97 18.97 -8.85
N GLU A 398 -36.77 19.04 -9.42
CA GLU A 398 -36.45 18.52 -10.76
C GLU A 398 -35.05 17.89 -10.80
N TYR A 399 -34.96 16.74 -11.48
CA TYR A 399 -33.73 16.11 -11.91
C TYR A 399 -33.83 15.80 -13.41
N SER A 400 -33.06 16.52 -14.24
CA SER A 400 -33.18 16.45 -15.70
C SER A 400 -31.87 16.74 -16.43
N GLY A 401 -31.81 16.36 -17.70
CA GLY A 401 -30.61 16.52 -18.51
C GLY A 401 -30.73 16.00 -19.93
N ILE A 402 -29.57 15.69 -20.51
CA ILE A 402 -29.42 15.10 -21.84
C ILE A 402 -28.64 13.79 -21.70
N ALA A 403 -29.04 12.76 -22.44
CA ALA A 403 -28.32 11.51 -22.60
C ALA A 403 -28.27 11.16 -24.09
N THR A 404 -27.65 10.03 -24.41
CA THR A 404 -27.69 9.50 -25.78
C THR A 404 -29.15 9.21 -26.19
N PRO A 405 -29.61 9.63 -27.37
CA PRO A 405 -31.02 9.50 -27.77
C PRO A 405 -31.58 8.08 -27.62
N ASN A 406 -32.80 7.98 -27.07
CA ASN A 406 -33.50 6.72 -26.79
C ASN A 406 -32.79 5.78 -25.78
N SER A 407 -31.81 6.27 -25.01
CA SER A 407 -31.20 5.50 -23.91
C SER A 407 -32.12 5.39 -22.68
N GLU A 408 -31.97 4.29 -21.95
CA GLU A 408 -32.60 4.10 -20.64
C GLU A 408 -31.73 4.78 -19.58
N VAL A 409 -32.30 5.69 -18.78
CA VAL A 409 -31.61 6.39 -17.69
C VAL A 409 -32.03 5.78 -16.35
N TYR A 410 -31.05 5.23 -15.65
CA TYR A 410 -31.19 4.65 -14.31
C TYR A 410 -30.81 5.69 -13.28
N ILE A 411 -31.73 6.02 -12.38
CA ILE A 411 -31.56 7.01 -11.32
C ILE A 411 -31.46 6.29 -9.98
N TYR A 412 -30.47 6.68 -9.18
CA TYR A 412 -30.17 6.12 -7.87
C TYR A 412 -30.15 7.25 -6.84
N ASN A 413 -30.71 6.99 -5.66
CA ASN A 413 -30.56 7.84 -4.50
C ASN A 413 -29.37 7.39 -3.67
N ASP A 414 -28.45 8.31 -3.39
CA ASP A 414 -27.46 8.18 -2.35
C ASP A 414 -28.08 8.59 -1.00
N ASN A 415 -28.26 7.62 -0.12
CA ASN A 415 -28.72 7.81 1.26
C ASN A 415 -27.56 7.70 2.28
N THR A 416 -26.31 7.74 1.83
CA THR A 416 -25.12 7.66 2.70
C THR A 416 -24.68 9.05 3.18
N GLY A 417 -23.86 9.05 4.24
CA GLY A 417 -23.15 10.24 4.72
C GLY A 417 -21.81 10.50 4.00
N CYS A 418 -21.53 9.81 2.90
CA CYS A 418 -20.23 9.89 2.22
C CYS A 418 -20.09 11.17 1.38
N THR A 419 -18.85 11.62 1.21
CA THR A 419 -18.50 12.89 0.56
C THR A 419 -18.84 12.87 -0.92
N SER A 420 -18.28 11.93 -1.69
CA SER A 420 -18.78 11.63 -3.04
C SER A 420 -20.13 10.94 -2.95
N CYS A 421 -21.06 11.28 -3.85
CA CYS A 421 -22.30 10.52 -4.01
C CYS A 421 -22.02 9.16 -4.66
N SER A 422 -22.84 8.15 -4.37
CA SER A 422 -22.71 6.83 -5.01
C SER A 422 -24.07 6.20 -5.32
N PRO A 423 -24.18 5.30 -6.32
CA PRO A 423 -25.44 4.65 -6.67
C PRO A 423 -25.78 3.55 -5.65
N VAL A 424 -26.40 3.94 -4.54
CA VAL A 424 -26.65 3.06 -3.37
C VAL A 424 -28.04 2.46 -3.37
N SER A 425 -29.06 3.21 -3.81
CA SER A 425 -30.44 2.71 -3.87
C SER A 425 -31.07 3.05 -5.21
N PHE A 426 -31.46 2.05 -6.00
CA PHE A 426 -32.18 2.29 -7.25
C PHE A 426 -33.51 3.00 -6.95
N TYR A 427 -33.71 4.16 -7.58
CA TYR A 427 -34.86 5.03 -7.35
C TYR A 427 -35.88 4.95 -8.48
N SER A 428 -35.43 5.08 -9.74
CA SER A 428 -36.32 5.07 -10.91
C SER A 428 -35.57 4.76 -12.21
N LYS A 429 -36.32 4.36 -13.23
CA LYS A 429 -35.87 4.17 -14.62
C LYS A 429 -36.76 5.01 -15.54
N ILE A 430 -36.17 5.86 -16.36
CA ILE A 430 -36.85 6.70 -17.34
C ILE A 430 -36.16 6.56 -18.70
N ASN A 431 -36.83 6.93 -19.79
CA ASN A 431 -36.22 6.91 -21.12
C ASN A 431 -35.87 8.33 -21.58
N ALA A 432 -34.69 8.50 -22.15
CA ALA A 432 -34.36 9.69 -22.92
C ALA A 432 -35.14 9.71 -24.23
N ASP A 433 -35.64 10.88 -24.65
CA ASP A 433 -36.39 11.01 -25.90
C ASP A 433 -35.47 10.93 -27.15
N ALA A 434 -36.06 11.07 -28.33
CA ALA A 434 -35.34 11.06 -29.60
C ALA A 434 -34.36 12.25 -29.79
N SER A 435 -34.45 13.29 -28.95
CA SER A 435 -33.47 14.38 -28.84
C SER A 435 -32.45 14.17 -27.71
N GLY A 436 -32.56 13.08 -26.96
CA GLY A 436 -31.72 12.75 -25.81
C GLY A 436 -32.20 13.35 -24.48
N LYS A 437 -33.31 14.11 -24.44
CA LYS A 437 -33.76 14.75 -23.21
C LYS A 437 -34.41 13.74 -22.26
N TRP A 438 -34.10 13.86 -20.98
CA TRP A 438 -34.72 13.09 -19.90
C TRP A 438 -35.01 14.02 -18.72
N ALA A 439 -36.12 13.78 -18.01
CA ALA A 439 -36.52 14.59 -16.86
C ALA A 439 -37.39 13.79 -15.89
N MET A 440 -37.29 14.12 -14.61
CA MET A 440 -38.15 13.64 -13.54
C MET A 440 -38.42 14.79 -12.56
N THR A 441 -39.68 14.93 -12.12
CA THR A 441 -40.11 15.94 -11.16
C THR A 441 -40.69 15.27 -9.90
N GLY A 442 -40.63 15.95 -8.76
CA GLY A 442 -41.04 15.38 -7.47
C GLY A 442 -40.70 16.26 -6.28
N ASN A 443 -40.55 15.64 -5.10
CA ASN A 443 -40.03 16.29 -3.89
C ASN A 443 -38.69 15.65 -3.53
N PHE A 444 -37.60 16.35 -3.82
CA PHE A 444 -36.23 15.85 -3.74
C PHE A 444 -35.44 16.47 -2.57
N LYS A 445 -36.17 17.01 -1.57
CA LYS A 445 -35.59 17.69 -0.40
C LYS A 445 -34.63 16.82 0.42
N SER A 446 -34.85 15.51 0.47
CA SER A 446 -34.02 14.56 1.23
C SER A 446 -33.25 13.56 0.35
N THR A 447 -33.14 13.79 -0.95
CA THR A 447 -32.49 12.87 -1.90
C THR A 447 -31.22 13.47 -2.51
N ARG A 448 -30.23 12.61 -2.77
CA ARG A 448 -28.99 12.94 -3.49
C ARG A 448 -28.92 12.04 -4.71
N PHE A 449 -29.19 12.56 -5.91
CA PHE A 449 -29.27 11.70 -7.10
C PHE A 449 -27.94 11.57 -7.85
N VAL A 450 -27.67 10.34 -8.28
CA VAL A 450 -26.74 10.01 -9.35
C VAL A 450 -27.45 9.12 -10.38
N ALA A 451 -27.01 9.16 -11.62
CA ALA A 451 -27.62 8.39 -12.70
C ALA A 451 -26.59 7.87 -13.71
N ASN A 452 -26.93 6.81 -14.43
CA ASN A 452 -26.22 6.38 -15.64
C ASN A 452 -27.23 6.12 -16.76
N ALA A 453 -26.80 6.30 -18.00
CA ALA A 453 -27.55 5.88 -19.18
C ALA A 453 -27.09 4.49 -19.64
N THR A 454 -27.99 3.72 -20.24
CA THR A 454 -27.70 2.43 -20.89
C THR A 454 -28.44 2.35 -22.23
N LEU A 455 -27.75 1.94 -23.29
CA LEU A 455 -28.31 1.72 -24.63
C LEU A 455 -27.54 0.58 -25.31
N ILE A 456 -28.26 -0.42 -25.84
CA ILE A 456 -27.70 -1.57 -26.56
C ILE A 456 -26.48 -2.17 -25.80
N ASN A 457 -26.75 -2.65 -24.59
CA ASN A 457 -25.79 -3.31 -23.69
C ASN A 457 -24.51 -2.50 -23.39
N THR A 458 -24.57 -1.17 -23.53
CA THR A 458 -23.47 -0.24 -23.25
C THR A 458 -23.95 0.83 -22.28
N SER A 459 -23.18 1.13 -21.23
CA SER A 459 -23.52 2.12 -20.22
C SER A 459 -22.56 3.31 -20.21
N SER A 460 -23.08 4.49 -19.86
CA SER A 460 -22.27 5.68 -19.57
C SER A 460 -21.58 5.57 -18.21
N GLU A 461 -20.61 6.43 -17.94
CA GLU A 461 -20.20 6.78 -16.57
C GLU A 461 -21.40 7.31 -15.76
N PHE A 462 -21.30 7.27 -14.43
CA PHE A 462 -22.32 7.84 -13.55
C PHE A 462 -22.16 9.36 -13.44
N THR A 463 -23.27 10.08 -13.26
CA THR A 463 -23.32 11.54 -13.12
C THR A 463 -22.76 12.07 -11.79
N GLN A 464 -21.84 11.34 -11.15
CA GLN A 464 -21.10 11.79 -9.98
C GLN A 464 -20.24 13.01 -10.35
N PRO A 465 -20.34 14.13 -9.62
CA PRO A 465 -19.49 15.29 -9.87
C PRO A 465 -18.02 14.91 -9.62
N HIS A 466 -17.14 15.19 -10.57
CA HIS A 466 -15.72 14.89 -10.45
C HIS A 466 -14.85 15.91 -11.21
N ILE A 467 -13.57 15.96 -10.86
CA ILE A 467 -12.63 16.94 -11.40
C ILE A 467 -11.40 16.17 -11.91
N ARG A 468 -11.22 16.11 -13.24
CA ARG A 468 -10.08 15.41 -13.83
C ARG A 468 -8.83 16.31 -13.88
N THR A 469 -7.65 15.70 -13.96
CA THR A 469 -6.35 16.40 -14.03
C THR A 469 -5.75 16.37 -15.44
N THR A 470 -5.34 17.51 -15.99
CA THR A 470 -4.53 17.61 -17.21
C THR A 470 -3.08 17.80 -16.82
N ASN A 471 -2.14 17.01 -17.37
CA ASN A 471 -0.70 17.14 -17.09
C ASN A 471 -0.35 17.17 -15.59
N GLY A 472 -1.16 16.51 -14.74
CA GLY A 472 -0.99 16.48 -13.28
C GLY A 472 -1.65 17.63 -12.50
N SER A 473 -2.33 18.59 -13.15
CA SER A 473 -3.09 19.66 -12.47
C SER A 473 -4.58 19.65 -12.83
N TRP A 474 -5.43 19.96 -11.86
CA TRP A 474 -6.87 20.20 -12.05
C TRP A 474 -7.22 21.69 -12.20
N TYR A 475 -6.26 22.59 -11.92
CA TYR A 475 -6.44 24.04 -11.94
C TYR A 475 -5.33 24.76 -12.72
N SER A 476 -5.62 25.98 -13.17
CA SER A 476 -4.62 26.99 -13.48
C SER A 476 -4.62 28.09 -12.43
N SER A 477 -3.49 28.79 -12.28
CA SER A 477 -3.31 29.80 -11.23
C SER A 477 -2.54 31.01 -11.74
N VAL A 478 -2.91 32.18 -11.24
CA VAL A 478 -2.11 33.41 -11.30
C VAL A 478 -1.71 33.75 -9.88
N ASN A 479 -0.40 33.79 -9.61
CA ASN A 479 0.10 34.10 -8.28
C ASN A 479 -0.07 35.59 -7.94
N PRO A 480 -0.57 35.92 -6.73
CA PRO A 480 -0.60 37.29 -6.23
C PRO A 480 0.82 37.86 -6.10
N SER A 481 0.96 39.18 -6.19
CA SER A 481 2.26 39.87 -6.19
C SER A 481 2.35 40.96 -5.13
N CYS A 482 3.54 41.17 -4.54
CA CYS A 482 3.81 42.22 -3.55
C CYS A 482 2.83 42.28 -2.34
N GLY A 483 2.30 41.11 -1.92
CA GLY A 483 1.35 41.01 -0.80
C GLY A 483 -0.06 41.51 -1.12
N LEU A 484 -0.35 41.83 -2.38
CA LEU A 484 -1.69 42.23 -2.83
C LEU A 484 -2.59 41.00 -3.04
N SER A 485 -3.90 41.19 -2.89
CA SER A 485 -4.92 40.18 -3.20
C SER A 485 -5.31 40.25 -4.67
N ASN A 486 -4.38 39.93 -5.58
CA ASN A 486 -4.59 39.99 -7.03
C ASN A 486 -4.32 38.66 -7.77
N GLY A 487 -4.25 37.55 -7.04
CA GLY A 487 -4.16 36.21 -7.63
C GLY A 487 -5.52 35.70 -8.13
N SER A 488 -5.48 34.61 -8.88
CA SER A 488 -6.69 33.91 -9.37
C SER A 488 -6.48 32.41 -9.46
N LEU A 489 -7.56 31.64 -9.32
CA LEU A 489 -7.60 30.19 -9.56
C LEU A 489 -8.73 29.86 -10.54
N GLU A 490 -8.51 28.88 -11.42
CA GLU A 490 -9.48 28.45 -12.41
C GLU A 490 -9.47 26.93 -12.59
N MET A 491 -10.63 26.29 -12.47
CA MET A 491 -10.83 24.85 -12.60
C MET A 491 -10.91 24.45 -14.08
N LEU A 492 -10.09 23.48 -14.49
CA LEU A 492 -9.86 23.18 -15.90
C LEU A 492 -10.78 22.10 -16.51
N MET A 493 -11.10 21.04 -15.74
CA MET A 493 -11.89 19.91 -16.24
C MET A 493 -12.97 19.45 -15.23
N PRO A 494 -14.03 20.25 -15.05
CA PRO A 494 -15.22 19.84 -14.31
C PRO A 494 -16.06 18.85 -15.13
N GLU A 495 -16.37 17.69 -14.57
CA GLU A 495 -17.27 16.70 -15.17
C GLU A 495 -18.46 16.41 -14.26
N HIS A 496 -19.67 16.41 -14.85
CA HIS A 496 -20.96 16.35 -14.16
C HIS A 496 -21.13 17.36 -13.01
N ILE A 497 -20.51 18.54 -13.10
CA ILE A 497 -20.62 19.65 -12.15
C ILE A 497 -21.52 20.76 -12.74
N LEU A 498 -22.47 21.24 -11.95
CA LEU A 498 -23.40 22.34 -12.26
C LEU A 498 -22.95 23.69 -11.67
N SER A 499 -22.33 23.67 -10.49
CA SER A 499 -21.79 24.88 -9.83
C SER A 499 -20.51 24.57 -9.07
N VAL A 500 -19.68 25.59 -8.85
CA VAL A 500 -18.40 25.48 -8.12
C VAL A 500 -18.35 26.56 -7.06
N GLU A 501 -17.84 26.21 -5.88
CA GLU A 501 -17.55 27.13 -4.78
C GLU A 501 -16.08 27.01 -4.38
N TRP A 502 -15.45 28.13 -4.03
CA TRP A 502 -14.06 28.20 -3.62
C TRP A 502 -13.93 28.57 -2.15
N TYR A 503 -13.02 27.89 -1.45
CA TYR A 503 -12.77 28.03 -0.03
C TYR A 503 -11.28 28.22 0.27
N ASN A 504 -10.96 28.94 1.34
CA ASN A 504 -9.59 29.02 1.85
C ASN A 504 -9.30 27.91 2.88
N SER A 505 -8.07 27.87 3.42
CA SER A 505 -7.64 26.89 4.42
C SER A 505 -8.29 27.01 5.81
N LYS A 506 -9.20 27.96 6.01
CA LYS A 506 -10.05 28.09 7.22
C LYS A 506 -11.51 27.70 6.96
N ASP A 507 -11.78 27.08 5.81
CA ASP A 507 -13.11 26.74 5.31
C ASP A 507 -14.04 27.98 5.14
N GLU A 508 -13.46 29.17 4.95
CA GLU A 508 -14.19 30.39 4.59
C GLU A 508 -14.38 30.46 3.06
N LYS A 509 -15.62 30.70 2.61
CA LYS A 509 -15.95 30.80 1.16
C LYS A 509 -15.41 32.11 0.58
N VAL A 510 -14.59 32.00 -0.48
CA VAL A 510 -13.91 33.13 -1.14
C VAL A 510 -14.43 33.45 -2.54
N GLY A 511 -15.24 32.58 -3.14
CA GLY A 511 -15.82 32.82 -4.46
C GLY A 511 -16.68 31.68 -5.00
N GLU A 512 -17.23 31.88 -6.19
CA GLU A 512 -18.07 30.93 -6.92
C GLU A 512 -17.72 30.91 -8.41
N GLY A 513 -18.12 29.84 -9.11
CA GLY A 513 -17.87 29.65 -10.53
C GLY A 513 -16.53 28.97 -10.84
N LEU A 514 -16.29 28.69 -12.13
CA LEU A 514 -15.10 27.97 -12.56
C LEU A 514 -13.80 28.75 -12.29
N ARG A 515 -13.87 30.08 -12.22
CA ARG A 515 -12.75 30.99 -11.99
C ARG A 515 -13.05 31.93 -10.83
N VAL A 516 -12.11 32.04 -9.90
CA VAL A 516 -12.13 32.98 -8.78
C VAL A 516 -10.91 33.91 -8.85
N GLU A 517 -11.10 35.18 -8.53
CA GLU A 517 -10.09 36.23 -8.67
C GLU A 517 -9.95 37.06 -7.37
N ASN A 518 -8.97 37.98 -7.34
CA ASN A 518 -8.64 38.83 -6.21
C ASN A 518 -8.22 38.05 -4.94
N LEU A 519 -7.53 36.92 -5.12
CA LEU A 519 -7.06 36.08 -4.03
C LEU A 519 -5.68 36.51 -3.50
N PRO A 520 -5.47 36.60 -2.17
CA PRO A 520 -4.14 36.72 -1.57
C PRO A 520 -3.36 35.40 -1.62
N ALA A 521 -2.07 35.44 -1.25
CA ALA A 521 -1.27 34.22 -1.12
C ALA A 521 -1.84 33.33 0.00
N GLY A 522 -1.89 32.02 -0.22
CA GLY A 522 -2.52 31.06 0.68
C GLY A 522 -2.87 29.75 0.01
N THR A 523 -3.52 28.88 0.78
CA THR A 523 -4.01 27.57 0.32
C THR A 523 -5.52 27.60 0.19
N TYR A 524 -6.02 27.07 -0.92
CA TYR A 524 -7.42 27.07 -1.31
C TYR A 524 -7.87 25.68 -1.76
N TYR A 525 -9.17 25.42 -1.77
CA TYR A 525 -9.75 24.26 -2.43
C TYR A 525 -11.09 24.63 -3.08
N ALA A 526 -11.54 23.81 -4.02
CA ALA A 526 -12.83 23.97 -4.67
C ALA A 526 -13.77 22.81 -4.29
N LEU A 527 -15.06 23.13 -4.15
CA LEU A 527 -16.15 22.15 -4.12
C LEU A 527 -16.93 22.24 -5.43
N GLY A 528 -17.04 21.14 -6.16
CA GLY A 528 -17.86 21.03 -7.37
C GLY A 528 -19.17 20.31 -7.07
N PHE A 529 -20.31 20.94 -7.36
CA PHE A 529 -21.63 20.46 -6.99
C PHE A 529 -22.47 19.99 -8.18
N ASN A 530 -23.30 18.97 -7.94
CA ASN A 530 -24.40 18.55 -8.79
C ASN A 530 -25.62 18.36 -7.88
N GLY A 531 -26.43 19.42 -7.74
CA GLY A 531 -27.46 19.48 -6.70
C GLY A 531 -26.83 19.31 -5.31
N LYS A 532 -27.21 18.26 -4.58
CA LYS A 532 -26.69 17.93 -3.25
C LYS A 532 -25.48 16.98 -3.27
N CYS A 533 -25.11 16.47 -4.44
CA CYS A 533 -23.86 15.74 -4.61
C CYS A 533 -22.73 16.74 -4.77
N PHE A 534 -21.57 16.48 -4.17
CA PHE A 534 -20.39 17.30 -4.36
C PHE A 534 -19.11 16.48 -4.39
N THR A 535 -18.05 17.09 -4.90
CA THR A 535 -16.68 16.58 -4.84
C THR A 535 -15.76 17.67 -4.33
N LYS A 536 -14.71 17.30 -3.59
CA LYS A 536 -13.71 18.23 -3.05
C LYS A 536 -12.40 18.06 -3.80
N ALA A 537 -11.94 19.13 -4.45
CA ALA A 537 -10.64 19.15 -5.10
C ALA A 537 -9.50 19.05 -4.07
N SER A 538 -8.34 18.54 -4.50
CA SER A 538 -7.10 18.65 -3.73
C SER A 538 -6.68 20.12 -3.60
N SER A 539 -5.90 20.46 -2.58
CA SER A 539 -5.57 21.86 -2.31
C SER A 539 -4.74 22.53 -3.44
N ALA A 540 -5.17 23.72 -3.86
CA ALA A 540 -4.40 24.65 -4.68
C ALA A 540 -3.61 25.62 -3.80
N VAL A 541 -2.41 26.02 -4.23
CA VAL A 541 -1.55 26.95 -3.47
C VAL A 541 -1.19 28.16 -4.32
N LEU A 542 -1.49 29.35 -3.81
CA LEU A 542 -1.03 30.62 -4.36
C LEU A 542 0.13 31.14 -3.50
N ILE A 543 1.28 31.38 -4.13
CA ILE A 543 2.45 31.98 -3.47
C ILE A 543 2.51 33.49 -3.75
N ASN A 544 3.00 34.28 -2.80
CA ASN A 544 3.27 35.70 -3.05
C ASN A 544 4.51 35.82 -3.94
N ASN A 545 4.34 36.20 -5.20
CA ASN A 545 5.44 36.41 -6.13
C ASN A 545 6.05 37.79 -5.90
N GLU A 546 7.23 37.83 -5.28
CA GLU A 546 8.04 39.04 -5.10
C GLU A 546 9.50 38.81 -5.55
N PRO A 547 10.21 39.85 -6.04
CA PRO A 547 11.63 39.74 -6.31
C PRO A 547 12.42 39.36 -5.05
N THR A 548 13.30 38.37 -5.17
CA THR A 548 14.25 37.94 -4.13
C THR A 548 15.67 38.10 -4.64
N PHE A 549 16.63 38.35 -3.73
CA PHE A 549 18.03 38.61 -4.06
C PHE A 549 18.94 37.53 -3.48
N ILE A 550 19.84 36.99 -4.28
CA ILE A 550 20.93 36.11 -3.85
C ILE A 550 22.24 36.88 -3.92
N THR A 551 22.92 36.97 -2.78
CA THR A 551 24.10 37.82 -2.56
C THR A 551 25.35 37.03 -2.22
N ASN A 552 25.30 35.69 -2.25
CA ASN A 552 26.42 34.82 -1.87
C ASN A 552 27.67 35.02 -2.75
N ASN A 553 27.49 35.55 -3.98
CA ASN A 553 28.55 35.86 -4.93
C ASN A 553 28.89 37.36 -4.98
N LEU A 554 28.30 38.21 -4.12
CA LEU A 554 28.48 39.66 -4.12
C LEU A 554 29.94 40.04 -3.88
N LYS A 555 30.53 40.73 -4.85
CA LYS A 555 31.88 41.33 -4.77
C LYS A 555 31.75 42.84 -4.93
N VAL A 556 32.30 43.57 -3.97
CA VAL A 556 32.32 45.05 -3.96
C VAL A 556 33.78 45.50 -3.99
N GLN A 557 34.15 46.25 -5.03
CA GLN A 557 35.45 46.87 -5.19
C GLN A 557 35.34 48.36 -4.89
N GLN A 558 36.16 48.85 -3.97
CA GLN A 558 36.19 50.25 -3.57
C GLN A 558 36.98 51.11 -4.60
N PRO A 559 36.49 52.30 -4.98
CA PRO A 559 37.18 53.22 -5.87
C PRO A 559 38.32 53.98 -5.16
N SER A 560 39.43 54.22 -5.84
CA SER A 560 40.65 54.82 -5.28
C SER A 560 41.14 56.04 -6.06
N CYS A 561 41.95 56.89 -5.41
CA CYS A 561 42.62 58.03 -6.04
C CYS A 561 41.67 59.05 -6.73
N GLY A 562 40.44 59.22 -6.23
CA GLY A 562 39.40 60.04 -6.87
C GLY A 562 38.90 59.52 -8.22
N LYS A 563 39.26 58.29 -8.62
CA LYS A 563 38.88 57.70 -9.91
C LYS A 563 37.65 56.82 -9.77
N ASN A 564 36.95 56.62 -10.88
CA ASN A 564 35.77 55.76 -10.97
C ASN A 564 36.13 54.30 -11.25
N ASN A 565 36.99 53.68 -10.44
CA ASN A 565 37.43 52.29 -10.62
C ASN A 565 36.75 51.30 -9.64
N GLY A 566 35.65 51.71 -9.00
CA GLY A 566 34.83 50.83 -8.16
C GLY A 566 33.94 49.89 -8.98
N SER A 567 33.50 48.79 -8.37
CA SER A 567 32.57 47.83 -8.98
C SER A 567 31.67 47.17 -7.94
N ILE A 568 30.49 46.74 -8.38
CA ILE A 568 29.51 45.97 -7.59
C ILE A 568 29.04 44.84 -8.50
N THR A 569 29.43 43.60 -8.21
CA THR A 569 29.19 42.45 -9.09
C THR A 569 28.70 41.23 -8.32
N GLY A 570 28.07 40.27 -9.01
CA GLY A 570 27.69 38.97 -8.44
C GLY A 570 26.39 38.97 -7.61
N ILE A 571 25.55 39.99 -7.74
CA ILE A 571 24.15 39.93 -7.27
C ILE A 571 23.31 39.22 -8.33
N ILE A 572 22.45 38.30 -7.90
CA ILE A 572 21.44 37.64 -8.75
C ILE A 572 20.07 37.92 -8.14
N TYR A 573 19.03 38.11 -8.96
CA TYR A 573 17.64 38.17 -8.47
C TYR A 573 16.76 37.11 -9.14
N TYR A 574 15.71 36.68 -8.44
CA TYR A 574 14.66 35.79 -8.94
C TYR A 574 13.30 36.44 -8.69
N SER A 575 12.40 36.42 -9.67
CA SER A 575 11.11 37.14 -9.60
C SER A 575 9.92 36.40 -10.23
N GLY A 576 10.06 35.09 -10.47
CA GLY A 576 9.00 34.23 -11.02
C GLY A 576 8.55 34.54 -12.46
N GLY A 577 9.18 35.51 -13.13
CA GLY A 577 8.82 35.94 -14.49
C GLY A 577 9.77 37.04 -14.98
N SER A 578 9.35 37.78 -16.01
CA SER A 578 10.13 38.93 -16.51
C SER A 578 10.07 40.11 -15.55
N ALA A 579 11.24 40.64 -15.21
CA ALA A 579 11.42 41.84 -14.39
C ALA A 579 12.62 42.64 -14.90
N ASN A 580 12.67 43.92 -14.55
CA ASN A 580 13.75 44.83 -14.90
C ASN A 580 14.47 45.29 -13.63
N GLY A 581 15.79 45.14 -13.59
CA GLY A 581 16.67 45.70 -12.56
C GLY A 581 17.15 47.09 -12.95
N VAL A 582 17.09 48.04 -12.03
CA VAL A 582 17.55 49.42 -12.20
C VAL A 582 18.40 49.82 -10.99
N TRP A 583 19.60 50.32 -11.25
CA TRP A 583 20.47 50.84 -10.20
C TRP A 583 20.30 52.35 -10.04
N TYR A 584 20.19 52.80 -8.79
CA TYR A 584 20.06 54.21 -8.40
C TYR A 584 21.23 54.64 -7.51
N ASP A 585 21.70 55.88 -7.68
CA ASP A 585 22.64 56.51 -6.76
C ASP A 585 21.94 57.15 -5.55
N GLU A 586 22.74 57.75 -4.66
CA GLU A 586 22.29 58.47 -3.46
C GLU A 586 21.34 59.66 -3.75
N ASN A 587 21.37 60.20 -4.97
CA ASN A 587 20.48 61.27 -5.43
C ASN A 587 19.22 60.72 -6.13
N LYS A 588 19.00 59.40 -6.09
CA LYS A 588 17.95 58.66 -6.82
C LYS A 588 18.05 58.82 -8.34
N LYS A 589 19.22 59.18 -8.87
CA LYS A 589 19.46 59.21 -10.31
C LYS A 589 19.74 57.80 -10.80
N GLU A 590 19.18 57.45 -11.94
CA GLU A 590 19.42 56.17 -12.60
C GLU A 590 20.87 56.09 -13.08
N VAL A 591 21.58 55.06 -12.62
CA VAL A 591 23.00 54.80 -12.94
C VAL A 591 23.13 53.78 -14.06
N ALA A 592 22.25 52.77 -14.09
CA ALA A 592 22.18 51.78 -15.16
C ALA A 592 20.81 51.09 -15.26
N LYS A 593 20.40 50.79 -16.49
CA LYS A 593 19.38 49.79 -16.85
C LYS A 593 20.07 48.64 -17.59
N THR A 594 20.07 47.44 -17.02
CA THR A 594 20.82 46.32 -17.58
C THR A 594 20.15 44.98 -17.31
N ASN A 595 20.24 44.06 -18.28
CA ASN A 595 19.96 42.64 -18.04
C ASN A 595 21.11 41.95 -17.25
N PHE A 596 22.26 42.62 -17.15
CA PHE A 596 23.45 42.20 -16.42
C PHE A 596 23.58 43.03 -15.14
N LEU A 597 23.47 42.39 -13.97
CA LEU A 597 23.38 43.08 -12.68
C LEU A 597 24.68 43.75 -12.20
N ASP A 598 25.78 43.43 -12.86
CA ASP A 598 27.13 43.87 -12.54
C ASP A 598 27.38 45.33 -12.97
N LEU A 599 27.66 46.20 -12.00
CA LEU A 599 28.13 47.55 -12.22
C LEU A 599 29.66 47.61 -12.16
N ASN A 600 30.25 48.27 -13.14
CA ASN A 600 31.68 48.58 -13.19
C ASN A 600 31.88 50.08 -13.39
N ASN A 601 33.09 50.55 -13.10
CA ASN A 601 33.53 51.94 -13.25
C ASN A 601 32.76 52.96 -12.40
N LEU A 602 32.47 52.60 -11.14
CA LEU A 602 31.71 53.42 -10.19
C LEU A 602 32.60 54.40 -9.42
N TYR A 603 32.02 55.56 -9.10
CA TYR A 603 32.59 56.57 -8.22
C TYR A 603 32.31 56.22 -6.73
N PRO A 604 32.96 56.90 -5.78
CA PRO A 604 32.52 56.93 -4.39
C PRO A 604 31.07 57.44 -4.30
N GLY A 605 30.26 56.82 -3.45
CA GLY A 605 28.83 57.11 -3.31
C GLY A 605 28.02 55.89 -2.84
N SER A 606 26.73 56.10 -2.59
CA SER A 606 25.79 55.02 -2.21
C SER A 606 24.94 54.55 -3.40
N TYR A 607 24.88 53.23 -3.63
CA TYR A 607 24.17 52.61 -4.75
C TYR A 607 23.09 51.60 -4.30
N THR A 608 21.87 51.73 -4.81
CA THR A 608 20.73 50.84 -4.50
C THR A 608 20.18 50.21 -5.77
N LEU A 609 20.04 48.89 -5.77
CA LEU A 609 19.37 48.14 -6.84
C LEU A 609 17.87 48.08 -6.53
N THR A 610 17.02 48.34 -7.52
CA THR A 610 15.57 48.10 -7.45
C THR A 610 15.17 47.21 -8.61
N VAL A 611 14.49 46.10 -8.32
CA VAL A 611 13.95 45.17 -9.33
C VAL A 611 12.44 45.32 -9.36
N THR A 612 11.88 45.55 -10.54
CA THR A 612 10.44 45.72 -10.77
C THR A 612 9.93 44.70 -11.78
N THR A 613 8.93 43.90 -11.40
CA THR A 613 8.27 42.94 -12.30
C THR A 613 7.36 43.63 -13.32
N LEU A 614 6.99 42.94 -14.40
CA LEU A 614 5.99 43.46 -15.36
C LEU A 614 4.65 43.84 -14.70
N ASN A 615 4.30 43.21 -13.58
CA ASN A 615 3.07 43.49 -12.83
C ASN A 615 3.21 44.69 -11.86
N GLY A 616 4.30 45.47 -11.94
CA GLY A 616 4.56 46.66 -11.13
C GLY A 616 5.06 46.39 -9.70
N CYS A 617 5.21 45.13 -9.30
CA CYS A 617 5.76 44.78 -7.99
C CYS A 617 7.26 45.06 -7.95
N SER A 618 7.73 45.88 -7.00
CA SER A 618 9.13 46.29 -6.89
C SER A 618 9.73 46.02 -5.50
N LYS A 619 11.01 45.66 -5.47
CA LYS A 619 11.79 45.45 -4.24
C LYS A 619 13.21 45.96 -4.45
N SER A 620 13.84 46.48 -3.40
CA SER A 620 15.17 47.07 -3.45
C SER A 620 16.19 46.34 -2.57
N TYR A 621 17.46 46.40 -2.97
CA TYR A 621 18.62 45.88 -2.25
C TYR A 621 19.75 46.92 -2.22
N GLY A 622 20.29 47.15 -1.03
CA GLY A 622 21.26 48.22 -0.75
C GLY A 622 20.77 49.17 0.37
N PRO A 623 21.40 50.34 0.55
CA PRO A 623 22.51 50.85 -0.26
C PRO A 623 23.85 50.14 -0.04
N ILE A 624 24.62 49.97 -1.10
CA ILE A 624 26.02 49.56 -1.09
C ILE A 624 26.89 50.82 -1.18
N ILE A 625 27.82 50.98 -0.24
CA ILE A 625 28.58 52.23 -0.08
C ILE A 625 30.01 52.06 -0.62
N LEU A 626 30.40 52.97 -1.51
CA LEU A 626 31.74 53.12 -2.06
C LEU A 626 32.40 54.40 -1.49
N LYS A 627 33.68 54.35 -1.10
CA LYS A 627 34.44 55.48 -0.50
C LYS A 627 35.81 55.66 -1.17
N SER A 628 36.32 56.90 -1.24
CA SER A 628 37.61 57.26 -1.86
C SER A 628 38.73 57.63 -0.87
N THR A 629 39.95 57.77 -1.40
CA THR A 629 41.19 58.17 -0.71
C THR A 629 42.13 58.98 -1.66
N GLU A 630 42.99 59.87 -1.12
CA GLU A 630 43.91 60.82 -1.85
C GLU A 630 45.43 60.42 -1.75
N GLY A 631 46.44 61.19 -2.22
CA GLY A 631 47.90 60.81 -2.15
C GLY A 631 49.02 61.77 -2.72
N PRO A 632 50.32 61.33 -2.85
CA PRO A 632 51.55 62.19 -2.90
C PRO A 632 52.29 62.43 -4.25
N ASN A 633 53.31 63.32 -4.29
CA ASN A 633 54.08 63.80 -5.49
C ASN A 633 55.60 64.17 -5.25
N ILE A 634 56.51 64.08 -6.25
CA ILE A 634 57.99 64.32 -6.15
C ILE A 634 58.53 65.39 -7.14
N GLU A 635 59.49 66.24 -6.72
CA GLU A 635 60.17 67.26 -7.55
C GLU A 635 61.71 67.06 -7.62
N ARG A 636 62.33 67.29 -8.80
CA ARG A 636 63.71 66.83 -9.13
C ARG A 636 64.68 67.92 -9.65
N SER A 637 64.34 69.19 -9.57
CA SER A 637 65.02 70.28 -10.29
C SER A 637 66.46 70.62 -9.82
N ASN A 638 66.96 70.06 -8.71
CA ASN A 638 68.20 70.51 -8.03
C ASN A 638 69.27 69.41 -7.74
N GLN A 639 69.21 68.24 -8.38
CA GLN A 639 69.99 67.03 -8.01
C GLN A 639 71.49 66.97 -8.43
N LYS A 640 72.35 66.23 -7.70
CA LYS A 640 73.82 66.02 -7.93
C LYS A 640 74.30 64.59 -7.55
N ILE A 641 75.34 64.01 -8.21
CA ILE A 641 75.77 62.57 -8.07
C ILE A 641 77.32 62.36 -8.00
N GLN A 642 77.82 61.32 -7.28
CA GLN A 642 79.26 60.93 -7.08
C GLN A 642 79.51 59.39 -7.14
N ALA A 643 80.72 58.94 -7.54
CA ALA A 643 81.18 57.53 -7.75
C ALA A 643 81.90 56.83 -6.57
N ALA A 644 82.09 55.49 -6.63
CA ALA A 644 82.61 54.64 -5.52
C ALA A 644 83.72 53.61 -5.91
N ASN A 645 84.47 53.08 -4.94
CA ASN A 645 85.55 52.09 -5.13
C ASN A 645 85.11 50.64 -4.80
N CYS A 646 85.82 49.59 -5.27
CA CYS A 646 85.36 48.20 -5.00
C CYS A 646 85.37 47.82 -3.52
N ASN A 647 84.25 47.23 -3.07
CA ASN A 647 83.90 46.99 -1.67
C ASN A 647 83.84 48.25 -0.78
N SER A 648 84.05 49.45 -1.33
CA SER A 648 83.84 50.74 -0.67
C SER A 648 82.47 51.31 -1.02
N SER A 649 81.94 52.16 -0.16
CA SER A 649 80.61 52.76 -0.28
C SER A 649 80.73 54.29 -0.19
N ASP A 650 81.40 54.91 -1.16
CA ASP A 650 81.78 56.33 -1.16
C ASP A 650 81.09 57.20 -2.24
N GLY A 651 80.06 56.67 -2.90
CA GLY A 651 79.19 57.38 -3.86
C GLY A 651 77.97 58.06 -3.22
N SER A 652 77.32 58.99 -3.93
CA SER A 652 76.13 59.71 -3.40
C SER A 652 75.22 60.35 -4.47
N ILE A 653 74.00 60.72 -4.06
CA ILE A 653 72.94 61.45 -4.79
C ILE A 653 72.29 62.46 -3.82
N ARG A 654 72.27 63.78 -4.13
CA ARG A 654 71.74 64.83 -3.24
C ARG A 654 70.88 65.87 -3.96
N GLY A 655 69.90 66.47 -3.27
CA GLY A 655 69.11 67.64 -3.71
C GLY A 655 67.65 67.39 -4.12
N ILE A 656 66.93 66.46 -3.48
CA ILE A 656 65.54 66.06 -3.87
C ILE A 656 64.46 66.59 -2.89
N SER A 657 63.21 66.79 -3.35
CA SER A 657 62.05 67.23 -2.54
C SER A 657 60.71 66.60 -2.99
N ALA A 658 59.67 66.62 -2.14
CA ALA A 658 58.35 66.04 -2.42
C ALA A 658 57.20 66.72 -1.61
N THR A 659 55.95 66.45 -1.97
CA THR A 659 54.71 66.99 -1.35
C THR A 659 53.60 65.91 -1.22
N GLY A 660 52.69 66.03 -0.25
CA GLY A 660 51.59 65.07 -0.03
C GLY A 660 50.82 65.30 1.27
N LEU A 661 49.95 64.36 1.66
CA LEU A 661 48.97 64.49 2.75
C LEU A 661 49.45 63.80 4.05
N GLY A 662 49.72 64.59 5.09
CA GLY A 662 50.30 64.12 6.35
C GLY A 662 51.83 64.10 6.30
N LEU A 663 52.46 63.21 7.06
CA LEU A 663 53.92 63.01 7.01
C LEU A 663 54.34 62.27 5.74
N LEU A 664 55.45 62.69 5.14
CA LEU A 664 56.05 62.07 3.95
C LEU A 664 57.18 61.11 4.35
N ASP A 665 57.06 59.84 3.95
CA ASP A 665 58.10 58.80 4.06
C ASP A 665 58.82 58.69 2.72
N PHE A 666 60.12 59.00 2.71
CA PHE A 666 61.01 58.83 1.56
C PHE A 666 61.74 57.50 1.70
N LEU A 667 62.06 56.84 0.57
CA LEU A 667 62.58 55.48 0.60
C LEU A 667 63.46 55.20 -0.62
N TRP A 668 64.76 55.47 -0.49
CA TRP A 668 65.75 55.09 -1.49
C TRP A 668 66.05 53.59 -1.43
N LYS A 669 66.05 52.94 -2.58
CA LYS A 669 66.39 51.52 -2.76
C LYS A 669 67.51 51.33 -3.78
N ASP A 670 68.21 50.20 -3.73
CA ASP A 670 69.06 49.74 -4.85
C ASP A 670 68.25 49.02 -5.95
N LYS A 671 68.93 48.61 -7.02
CA LYS A 671 68.37 47.83 -8.14
C LYS A 671 67.67 46.51 -7.75
N ASN A 672 67.98 45.96 -6.56
CA ASN A 672 67.36 44.75 -6.03
C ASN A 672 66.19 45.07 -5.08
N GLY A 673 65.91 46.36 -4.84
CA GLY A 673 64.86 46.83 -3.95
C GLY A 673 65.27 47.00 -2.49
N LEU A 674 66.56 46.87 -2.14
CA LEU A 674 67.03 47.02 -0.76
C LEU A 674 67.03 48.49 -0.36
N ILE A 675 66.35 48.84 0.73
CA ILE A 675 66.23 50.20 1.24
C ILE A 675 67.57 50.67 1.86
N LEU A 676 68.07 51.82 1.40
CA LEU A 676 69.36 52.40 1.78
C LEU A 676 69.25 53.72 2.55
N SER A 677 68.27 54.55 2.25
CA SER A 677 68.04 55.83 2.93
C SER A 677 66.54 56.12 3.04
N LYS A 678 66.16 56.77 4.15
CA LYS A 678 64.83 57.37 4.35
C LYS A 678 64.83 58.91 4.32
N SER A 679 65.99 59.49 4.03
CA SER A 679 66.11 60.93 3.79
C SER A 679 65.78 61.24 2.33
N ALA A 680 65.51 62.50 2.01
CA ALA A 680 65.35 62.91 0.61
C ALA A 680 66.63 62.66 -0.21
N ASP A 681 67.80 62.69 0.44
CA ASP A 681 69.11 62.43 -0.15
C ASP A 681 69.64 61.02 0.18
N LEU A 682 70.56 60.53 -0.65
CA LEU A 682 71.23 59.22 -0.53
C LEU A 682 72.76 59.40 -0.57
N THR A 683 73.48 58.96 0.46
CA THR A 683 74.95 59.09 0.51
C THR A 683 75.61 57.81 0.96
N ASP A 684 76.92 57.71 0.71
CA ASP A 684 77.79 56.64 1.20
C ASP A 684 77.33 55.25 0.71
N VAL A 685 77.06 55.18 -0.60
CA VAL A 685 76.62 53.99 -1.33
C VAL A 685 77.68 53.50 -2.31
N ARG A 686 77.60 52.23 -2.70
CA ARG A 686 78.49 51.64 -3.71
C ARG A 686 78.13 52.12 -5.13
N SER A 687 78.75 51.49 -6.12
CA SER A 687 78.25 51.49 -7.49
C SER A 687 76.91 50.74 -7.60
N GLY A 688 75.99 51.23 -8.42
CA GLY A 688 74.72 50.57 -8.70
C GLY A 688 73.67 51.51 -9.28
N GLU A 689 72.53 50.96 -9.68
CA GLU A 689 71.30 51.73 -9.89
C GLU A 689 70.51 51.84 -8.58
N TYR A 690 69.82 52.97 -8.40
CA TYR A 690 69.06 53.32 -7.20
C TYR A 690 67.69 53.89 -7.56
N THR A 691 66.66 53.60 -6.77
CA THR A 691 65.28 54.08 -6.96
C THR A 691 64.72 54.69 -5.67
N LEU A 692 64.38 55.97 -5.70
CA LEU A 692 63.60 56.62 -4.65
C LEU A 692 62.12 56.25 -4.78
N GLU A 693 61.48 55.95 -3.66
CA GLU A 693 60.04 55.86 -3.52
C GLU A 693 59.57 56.90 -2.48
N VAL A 694 58.40 57.50 -2.67
CA VAL A 694 57.76 58.42 -1.71
C VAL A 694 56.32 58.00 -1.46
N ARG A 695 55.94 58.06 -0.19
CA ARG A 695 54.61 57.74 0.32
C ARG A 695 54.19 58.80 1.34
N ASP A 696 52.90 59.09 1.43
CA ASP A 696 52.28 59.86 2.51
C ASP A 696 51.34 58.97 3.34
N GLU A 697 50.59 59.55 4.28
CA GLU A 697 49.71 58.80 5.19
C GLU A 697 48.43 58.26 4.51
N SER A 698 48.35 58.38 3.19
CA SER A 698 47.20 57.96 2.40
C SER A 698 47.26 56.49 1.95
N THR A 699 46.19 56.04 1.27
CA THR A 699 46.10 54.69 0.69
C THR A 699 46.23 54.67 -0.84
N CYS A 700 46.63 55.77 -1.49
CA CYS A 700 46.75 55.82 -2.96
C CYS A 700 47.97 55.12 -3.54
N GLY A 701 48.84 54.58 -2.69
CA GLY A 701 50.01 53.83 -3.12
C GLY A 701 51.28 54.69 -3.26
N LEU A 702 52.30 54.06 -3.83
CA LEU A 702 53.70 54.45 -3.74
C LEU A 702 54.19 55.08 -5.06
N LEU A 703 54.87 56.22 -4.99
CA LEU A 703 55.37 56.95 -6.17
C LEU A 703 56.90 56.80 -6.29
N THR A 704 57.48 56.54 -7.48
CA THR A 704 58.90 56.11 -7.62
C THR A 704 59.74 56.84 -8.70
N ALA A 705 61.09 56.78 -8.60
CA ALA A 705 62.07 57.52 -9.41
C ALA A 705 63.51 56.93 -9.41
N SER A 706 64.23 56.79 -10.54
CA SER A 706 65.52 56.02 -10.61
C SER A 706 66.80 56.77 -11.12
N PHE A 707 68.01 56.30 -10.71
CA PHE A 707 69.35 56.96 -10.72
C PHE A 707 70.57 55.95 -10.75
N PHE A 708 71.85 56.33 -10.99
CA PHE A 708 73.02 55.38 -11.18
C PHE A 708 74.47 55.84 -10.77
N ILE A 709 75.40 54.90 -10.40
CA ILE A 709 76.81 55.07 -9.86
C ILE A 709 77.84 53.90 -10.26
N PRO A 710 79.19 54.09 -10.48
CA PRO A 710 80.22 53.05 -10.94
C PRO A 710 81.41 52.58 -9.97
N GLU A 711 82.24 51.52 -10.29
CA GLU A 711 83.20 50.69 -9.40
C GLU A 711 84.59 50.14 -9.96
N THR A 712 85.47 49.45 -9.14
CA THR A 712 86.85 48.92 -9.49
C THR A 712 87.47 47.65 -8.72
N ASN A 713 87.24 46.35 -9.13
CA ASN A 713 88.05 45.04 -8.91
C ASN A 713 87.27 43.70 -8.53
N SER A 714 87.79 42.44 -8.75
CA SER A 714 87.22 41.14 -8.20
C SER A 714 88.04 39.76 -8.35
N ILE A 715 87.61 38.65 -7.67
CA ILE A 715 88.05 37.18 -7.70
C ILE A 715 87.29 36.28 -8.77
N SER A 716 87.61 34.99 -9.02
CA SER A 716 86.82 34.04 -9.87
C SER A 716 86.58 32.59 -9.35
N ILE A 717 85.48 31.93 -9.81
CA ILE A 717 85.00 30.56 -9.47
C ILE A 717 84.51 29.84 -10.77
N ASP A 718 84.73 28.51 -10.92
CA ASP A 718 84.30 27.67 -12.04
C ASP A 718 83.47 26.44 -11.58
N VAL A 719 82.32 26.22 -12.23
CA VAL A 719 81.30 25.22 -11.85
C VAL A 719 80.96 24.25 -13.01
N THR A 720 81.74 24.26 -14.09
CA THR A 720 81.44 23.53 -15.35
C THR A 720 81.35 22.00 -15.25
N ARG A 721 81.77 21.39 -14.14
CA ARG A 721 81.74 19.93 -13.91
C ARG A 721 80.90 19.50 -12.70
N LEU A 722 79.95 20.35 -12.28
CA LEU A 722 79.04 20.13 -11.17
C LEU A 722 78.15 18.89 -11.35
N ASN A 723 78.04 18.04 -10.32
CA ASN A 723 77.12 16.90 -10.25
C ASN A 723 76.35 16.91 -8.93
N ILE A 724 75.05 16.54 -8.95
CA ILE A 724 74.15 16.59 -7.80
C ILE A 724 73.36 15.27 -7.69
N GLY A 725 73.43 14.62 -6.53
CA GLY A 725 72.67 13.40 -6.20
C GLY A 725 71.47 13.70 -5.30
N ASN A 726 70.28 13.21 -5.69
CA ASN A 726 69.00 13.43 -5.00
C ASN A 726 68.84 12.61 -3.70
N ALA A 727 67.94 13.09 -2.82
CA ALA A 727 67.56 12.43 -1.57
C ALA A 727 66.19 11.71 -1.66
N THR A 728 65.90 10.81 -0.72
CA THR A 728 64.71 9.92 -0.75
C THR A 728 63.94 9.89 0.57
N CYS A 729 62.60 9.97 0.55
CA CYS A 729 61.71 9.89 1.72
C CYS A 729 62.24 10.67 2.95
N ASN A 730 62.59 11.95 2.77
CA ASN A 730 63.15 12.88 3.77
C ASN A 730 64.45 12.45 4.50
N LEU A 731 65.22 11.50 3.94
CA LEU A 731 66.50 11.03 4.49
C LEU A 731 67.70 11.90 4.07
N SER A 732 68.80 11.83 4.83
CA SER A 732 70.03 12.63 4.63
C SER A 732 71.05 11.93 3.70
N ASN A 733 70.68 11.62 2.45
CA ASN A 733 71.51 10.82 1.53
C ASN A 733 71.90 11.49 0.19
N GLY A 734 71.61 12.78 -0.01
CA GLY A 734 72.00 13.54 -1.20
C GLY A 734 73.44 14.09 -1.18
N SER A 735 73.91 14.61 -2.32
CA SER A 735 75.28 15.14 -2.50
C SER A 735 75.41 16.20 -3.60
N ILE A 736 76.47 17.01 -3.54
CA ILE A 736 76.90 18.00 -4.54
C ILE A 736 78.43 17.89 -4.69
N THR A 737 78.95 17.72 -5.91
CA THR A 737 80.39 17.50 -6.18
C THR A 737 80.90 18.18 -7.46
N GLY A 738 82.22 18.37 -7.58
CA GLY A 738 82.87 18.70 -8.87
C GLY A 738 83.15 20.19 -9.19
N ILE A 739 83.29 21.06 -8.19
CA ILE A 739 83.53 22.52 -8.35
C ILE A 739 85.04 22.86 -8.33
N ASN A 740 85.49 23.85 -9.11
CA ASN A 740 86.88 24.31 -9.26
C ASN A 740 87.04 25.82 -8.99
N VAL A 741 88.13 26.25 -8.33
CA VAL A 741 88.24 27.61 -7.74
C VAL A 741 89.69 28.13 -7.78
N SER A 742 89.90 29.45 -7.90
CA SER A 742 91.24 30.07 -7.99
C SER A 742 91.48 31.16 -6.94
N ALA A 743 92.75 31.34 -6.52
CA ALA A 743 93.22 32.33 -5.55
C ALA A 743 92.41 32.41 -4.25
N LYS A 744 92.41 31.31 -3.47
CA LYS A 744 91.66 31.17 -2.19
C LYS A 744 92.56 30.90 -0.98
N ASP A 745 92.10 31.40 0.18
CA ASP A 745 92.66 31.17 1.51
C ASP A 745 91.69 30.38 2.42
N GLU A 746 90.36 30.54 2.29
CA GLU A 746 89.35 29.83 3.11
C GLU A 746 88.12 29.36 2.28
N LEU A 747 87.39 28.32 2.74
CA LEU A 747 86.22 27.72 2.05
C LEU A 747 85.19 27.12 3.03
N LYS A 748 83.87 27.36 2.81
CA LYS A 748 82.75 26.82 3.62
C LYS A 748 81.47 26.57 2.80
N TRP A 749 80.75 25.49 3.09
CA TRP A 749 79.41 25.19 2.56
C TRP A 749 78.30 25.56 3.55
N PHE A 750 77.26 26.21 3.05
CA PHE A 750 76.09 26.63 3.83
C PHE A 750 74.80 26.04 3.28
N ASN A 751 73.87 25.66 4.17
CA ASN A 751 72.49 25.35 3.79
C ASN A 751 71.67 26.64 3.56
N GLU A 752 70.41 26.52 3.11
CA GLU A 752 69.50 27.65 2.89
C GLU A 752 69.27 28.53 4.14
N LYS A 753 69.42 27.97 5.34
CA LYS A 753 69.28 28.66 6.62
C LYS A 753 70.55 29.38 7.09
N GLY A 754 71.67 29.18 6.40
CA GLY A 754 72.97 29.76 6.76
C GLY A 754 73.78 28.94 7.76
N ASP A 755 73.39 27.70 8.08
CA ASP A 755 74.23 26.81 8.89
C ASP A 755 75.39 26.26 8.05
N VAL A 756 76.60 26.20 8.62
CA VAL A 756 77.74 25.53 7.97
C VAL A 756 77.52 24.02 8.00
N VAL A 757 77.43 23.40 6.83
CA VAL A 757 77.18 21.95 6.66
C VAL A 757 78.36 21.18 6.07
N GLY A 758 79.44 21.87 5.69
CA GLY A 758 80.66 21.24 5.20
C GLY A 758 81.80 22.23 5.01
N PHE A 759 83.03 21.71 5.00
CA PHE A 759 84.27 22.49 4.82
C PHE A 759 85.13 21.97 3.65
N GLU A 760 84.76 20.82 3.08
CA GLU A 760 85.38 20.23 1.90
C GLU A 760 84.77 20.79 0.61
N ILE A 761 85.47 20.65 -0.53
CA ILE A 761 84.94 21.11 -1.83
C ILE A 761 83.70 20.33 -2.28
N ASP A 762 83.63 19.04 -1.94
CA ASP A 762 82.50 18.13 -2.19
C ASP A 762 81.61 18.01 -0.93
N LEU A 763 80.29 18.15 -1.08
CA LEU A 763 79.30 18.02 0.00
C LEU A 763 78.50 16.72 -0.15
N LYS A 764 78.43 15.86 0.88
CA LYS A 764 77.82 14.51 0.80
C LYS A 764 77.01 14.19 2.07
N ASN A 765 76.01 13.30 1.96
CA ASN A 765 75.12 12.83 3.03
C ASN A 765 74.25 13.93 3.67
N VAL A 766 73.63 14.77 2.84
CA VAL A 766 72.71 15.84 3.27
C VAL A 766 71.28 15.58 2.79
N ARG A 767 70.28 16.25 3.38
CA ARG A 767 68.85 16.10 2.98
C ARG A 767 68.56 16.81 1.65
N SER A 768 67.37 16.57 1.10
CA SER A 768 66.80 17.47 0.10
C SER A 768 66.74 18.90 0.64
N GLY A 769 67.07 19.88 -0.20
CA GLY A 769 67.27 21.26 0.21
C GLY A 769 68.31 21.98 -0.63
N LYS A 770 68.57 23.25 -0.29
CA LYS A 770 69.48 24.13 -1.03
C LYS A 770 70.79 24.37 -0.27
N TYR A 771 71.92 24.38 -0.99
CA TYR A 771 73.27 24.53 -0.45
C TYR A 771 74.16 25.41 -1.33
N ARG A 772 74.99 26.29 -0.75
CA ARG A 772 75.91 27.19 -1.49
C ARG A 772 77.32 27.24 -0.87
N LEU A 773 78.30 27.60 -1.70
CA LEU A 773 79.72 27.58 -1.36
C LEU A 773 80.29 29.01 -1.23
N GLN A 774 80.97 29.31 -0.13
CA GLN A 774 81.68 30.59 0.09
C GLN A 774 83.19 30.38 0.10
N ILE A 775 83.91 31.36 -0.47
CA ILE A 775 85.37 31.36 -0.63
C ILE A 775 85.92 32.78 -0.43
N SER A 776 87.11 32.91 0.12
CA SER A 776 87.78 34.20 0.34
C SER A 776 89.27 34.16 0.06
N ASN A 777 89.86 35.34 -0.15
CA ASN A 777 91.27 35.61 0.05
C ASN A 777 91.46 36.90 0.87
N SER A 778 92.70 37.25 1.18
CA SER A 778 93.10 38.45 1.93
C SER A 778 92.43 39.79 1.58
N HIS A 779 91.88 39.97 0.37
CA HIS A 779 91.29 41.25 -0.07
C HIS A 779 89.84 41.15 -0.62
N CYS A 780 89.30 39.95 -0.84
CA CYS A 780 87.97 39.78 -1.44
C CYS A 780 87.35 38.41 -1.07
N SER A 781 86.02 38.32 -1.06
CA SER A 781 85.27 37.06 -0.89
C SER A 781 84.18 36.95 -1.94
N LYS A 782 83.95 35.72 -2.43
CA LYS A 782 82.86 35.38 -3.34
C LYS A 782 82.12 34.14 -2.84
N THR A 783 80.80 34.15 -3.04
CA THR A 783 79.89 33.04 -2.70
C THR A 783 79.13 32.63 -3.95
N THR A 784 78.86 31.34 -4.12
CA THR A 784 78.03 30.84 -5.23
C THR A 784 76.55 31.06 -4.96
N GLU A 785 75.75 30.91 -6.01
CA GLU A 785 74.33 30.63 -5.88
C GLU A 785 74.07 29.28 -5.20
N PHE A 786 72.81 29.05 -4.82
CA PHE A 786 72.33 27.82 -4.20
C PHE A 786 72.09 26.69 -5.21
N TYR A 787 72.72 25.54 -4.98
CA TYR A 787 72.43 24.27 -5.64
C TYR A 787 71.36 23.49 -4.87
N THR A 788 70.41 22.87 -5.57
CA THR A 788 69.25 22.19 -4.96
C THR A 788 69.36 20.67 -5.12
N ILE A 789 69.34 19.94 -4.01
CA ILE A 789 69.12 18.50 -3.96
C ILE A 789 67.61 18.25 -3.88
N GLN A 790 67.04 17.53 -4.85
CA GLN A 790 65.59 17.25 -4.88
C GLN A 790 65.24 15.99 -4.08
N GLU A 791 63.97 15.88 -3.67
CA GLU A 791 63.39 14.70 -3.03
C GLU A 791 62.62 13.84 -4.05
N ASN A 792 62.79 12.52 -3.99
CA ASN A 792 62.12 11.57 -4.88
C ASN A 792 61.01 10.80 -4.14
N THR A 793 59.74 11.05 -4.48
CA THR A 793 58.54 10.42 -3.86
C THR A 793 57.81 9.47 -4.83
N SER A 794 56.78 8.74 -4.36
CA SER A 794 56.00 7.78 -5.16
C SER A 794 54.51 7.98 -4.95
N ASN A 795 53.74 8.16 -6.03
CA ASN A 795 52.27 8.10 -6.00
C ASN A 795 51.81 6.75 -6.56
N GLU A 796 51.65 5.76 -5.69
CA GLU A 796 51.05 4.46 -6.03
C GLU A 796 49.56 4.45 -5.67
N ASN A 797 48.70 4.11 -6.63
CA ASN A 797 47.26 4.01 -6.43
C ASN A 797 46.87 2.58 -6.04
N TYR A 798 46.62 2.34 -4.75
CA TYR A 798 46.05 1.08 -4.27
C TYR A 798 44.53 1.06 -4.46
N LEU A 799 43.99 -0.02 -5.05
CA LEU A 799 42.55 -0.25 -5.19
C LEU A 799 42.06 -1.13 -4.03
N VAL A 800 41.26 -0.57 -3.13
CA VAL A 800 40.74 -1.28 -1.94
C VAL A 800 39.24 -1.55 -2.08
N ILE A 801 38.87 -2.83 -1.95
CA ILE A 801 37.49 -3.28 -1.72
C ILE A 801 37.27 -3.27 -0.20
N ARG A 802 36.15 -2.70 0.26
CA ARG A 802 35.81 -2.59 1.68
C ARG A 802 34.46 -3.23 2.01
N GLU A 803 34.42 -3.94 3.13
CA GLU A 803 33.23 -4.52 3.76
C GLU A 803 33.18 -3.93 5.18
N ILE A 804 32.09 -3.23 5.53
CA ILE A 804 31.88 -2.62 6.85
C ILE A 804 30.59 -3.18 7.45
N GLU A 805 30.66 -3.64 8.70
CA GLU A 805 29.51 -4.05 9.50
C GLU A 805 29.37 -3.04 10.65
N ASP A 806 28.24 -2.32 10.73
CA ASP A 806 27.98 -1.31 11.75
C ASP A 806 27.66 -1.92 13.13
N ALA A 807 27.85 -1.15 14.20
CA ALA A 807 27.60 -1.59 15.56
C ALA A 807 26.08 -1.61 15.90
N PHE A 808 25.65 -2.58 16.69
CA PHE A 808 24.23 -2.81 17.05
C PHE A 808 24.04 -3.22 18.52
N CYS A 809 22.82 -3.07 19.04
CA CYS A 809 22.45 -3.19 20.47
C CYS A 809 23.37 -2.40 21.45
N ASN A 810 23.89 -1.22 21.06
CA ASN A 810 24.91 -0.44 21.81
C ASN A 810 26.22 -1.23 22.11
N GLY A 811 26.50 -2.27 21.34
CA GLY A 811 27.64 -3.17 21.55
C GLY A 811 28.93 -2.71 20.86
N LYS A 812 30.04 -3.32 21.27
CA LYS A 812 31.32 -3.26 20.53
C LYS A 812 31.41 -4.45 19.58
N ASN A 813 30.60 -4.42 18.52
CA ASN A 813 30.41 -5.54 17.59
C ASN A 813 30.54 -5.15 16.11
N GLY A 814 30.89 -3.89 15.81
CA GLY A 814 31.19 -3.46 14.45
C GLY A 814 32.49 -4.08 13.91
N LYS A 815 32.66 -4.04 12.59
CA LYS A 815 33.78 -4.70 11.88
C LYS A 815 34.13 -3.94 10.60
N ILE A 816 35.40 -3.88 10.26
CA ILE A 816 35.90 -3.39 8.96
C ILE A 816 36.78 -4.47 8.36
N THR A 817 36.58 -4.82 7.09
CA THR A 817 37.45 -5.72 6.34
C THR A 817 37.82 -5.07 5.01
N ILE A 818 39.11 -5.05 4.69
CA ILE A 818 39.67 -4.51 3.45
C ILE A 818 40.35 -5.61 2.62
N ARG A 819 40.26 -5.52 1.30
CA ARG A 819 40.96 -6.40 0.36
C ARG A 819 41.57 -5.56 -0.76
N PHE A 820 42.84 -5.81 -1.09
CA PHE A 820 43.54 -5.13 -2.17
C PHE A 820 43.29 -5.84 -3.50
N ASN A 821 42.93 -5.09 -4.53
CA ASN A 821 42.75 -5.60 -5.89
C ASN A 821 43.96 -5.21 -6.76
N GLY A 822 44.87 -6.15 -6.99
CA GLY A 822 46.14 -5.90 -7.67
C GLY A 822 47.33 -5.88 -6.72
N HIS A 823 48.14 -4.82 -6.75
CA HIS A 823 49.34 -4.71 -5.90
C HIS A 823 48.96 -4.54 -4.42
N SER A 824 49.57 -5.34 -3.56
CA SER A 824 49.42 -5.23 -2.11
C SER A 824 50.56 -4.38 -1.54
N PRO A 825 50.27 -3.44 -0.61
CA PRO A 825 51.30 -2.62 -0.01
C PRO A 825 52.20 -3.42 0.94
N LYS A 826 53.37 -2.85 1.22
CA LYS A 826 54.40 -3.47 2.07
C LYS A 826 53.97 -3.65 3.52
N SER A 827 53.20 -2.71 4.06
CA SER A 827 52.57 -2.82 5.38
C SER A 827 51.38 -1.89 5.54
N LEU A 828 50.54 -2.19 6.53
CA LEU A 828 49.32 -1.47 6.87
C LEU A 828 49.37 -1.02 8.34
N ARG A 829 48.71 0.09 8.65
CA ARG A 829 48.52 0.55 10.02
C ARG A 829 47.17 1.23 10.19
N TRP A 830 46.29 0.63 10.97
CA TRP A 830 45.05 1.24 11.43
C TRP A 830 45.30 2.11 12.66
N ALA A 831 44.63 3.25 12.71
CA ALA A 831 44.62 4.13 13.87
C ALA A 831 43.21 4.67 14.18
N ASP A 832 42.99 5.08 15.42
CA ASP A 832 41.77 5.78 15.82
C ASP A 832 41.74 7.25 15.34
N GLU A 833 40.66 7.96 15.65
CA GLU A 833 40.53 9.39 15.37
C GLU A 833 41.67 10.23 15.99
N SER A 834 42.25 9.79 17.12
CA SER A 834 43.39 10.43 17.80
C SER A 834 44.76 9.95 17.29
N ASN A 835 44.81 9.19 16.19
CA ASN A 835 45.99 8.55 15.60
C ASN A 835 46.67 7.46 16.47
N ASN A 836 46.05 6.96 17.54
CA ASN A 836 46.58 5.83 18.31
C ASN A 836 46.53 4.54 17.49
N PHE A 837 47.57 3.70 17.59
CA PHE A 837 47.63 2.41 16.88
C PHE A 837 46.51 1.46 17.33
N ILE A 838 45.81 0.87 16.34
CA ILE A 838 44.80 -0.18 16.58
C ILE A 838 45.32 -1.55 16.13
N SER A 839 45.79 -1.67 14.89
CA SER A 839 46.16 -2.95 14.26
C SER A 839 46.95 -2.72 12.97
N ASN A 840 47.59 -3.77 12.47
CA ASN A 840 48.22 -3.83 11.14
C ASN A 840 47.54 -4.85 10.19
N GLN A 841 46.37 -5.38 10.59
CA GLN A 841 45.65 -6.42 9.86
C GLN A 841 44.68 -5.85 8.80
N THR A 842 44.30 -6.69 7.84
CA THR A 842 43.27 -6.37 6.82
C THR A 842 41.83 -6.48 7.35
N SER A 843 41.62 -6.94 8.58
CA SER A 843 40.30 -6.97 9.23
C SER A 843 40.40 -6.51 10.68
N LEU A 844 39.42 -5.69 11.07
CA LEU A 844 39.18 -5.18 12.41
C LEU A 844 37.83 -5.69 12.88
N SER A 845 37.71 -6.09 14.15
CA SER A 845 36.47 -6.55 14.77
C SER A 845 36.32 -5.98 16.18
N ASN A 846 35.13 -6.13 16.77
CA ASN A 846 34.75 -5.56 18.06
C ASN A 846 34.85 -4.02 18.11
N LEU A 847 34.54 -3.37 16.98
CA LEU A 847 34.57 -1.93 16.86
C LEU A 847 33.35 -1.28 17.53
N SER A 848 33.58 -0.08 18.07
CA SER A 848 32.53 0.83 18.52
C SER A 848 32.17 1.78 17.37
N LYS A 849 31.10 2.57 17.48
CA LYS A 849 30.90 3.69 16.55
C LYS A 849 32.10 4.64 16.59
N GLY A 850 32.53 5.12 15.43
CA GLY A 850 33.69 6.01 15.34
C GLY A 850 34.41 5.97 13.99
N SER A 851 35.50 6.72 13.94
CA SER A 851 36.35 6.92 12.76
C SER A 851 37.67 6.13 12.89
N TYR A 852 37.99 5.38 11.84
CA TYR A 852 39.12 4.46 11.77
C TYR A 852 39.99 4.79 10.56
N LYS A 853 41.21 5.29 10.79
CA LYS A 853 42.14 5.75 9.76
C LYS A 853 43.04 4.62 9.29
N LEU A 854 43.13 4.39 7.98
CA LEU A 854 44.06 3.42 7.39
C LEU A 854 45.30 4.12 6.83
N TYR A 855 46.48 3.76 7.33
CA TYR A 855 47.77 4.12 6.78
C TYR A 855 48.36 2.94 6.00
N ILE A 856 49.10 3.25 4.94
CA ILE A 856 49.69 2.29 4.00
C ILE A 856 51.15 2.64 3.75
N THR A 857 52.04 1.64 3.74
CA THR A 857 53.47 1.80 3.42
C THR A 857 53.80 1.15 2.07
N ASN A 858 54.49 1.89 1.20
CA ASN A 858 54.91 1.41 -0.12
C ASN A 858 56.26 0.66 -0.09
N ASP A 859 56.66 0.12 -1.25
CA ASP A 859 57.90 -0.67 -1.40
C ASP A 859 59.18 0.15 -1.12
N LYS A 860 59.09 1.49 -1.20
CA LYS A 860 60.17 2.45 -0.88
C LYS A 860 60.20 2.87 0.61
N ASN A 861 59.44 2.21 1.49
CA ASN A 861 59.30 2.50 2.93
C ASN A 861 58.67 3.87 3.28
N CYS A 862 57.95 4.51 2.36
CA CYS A 862 57.19 5.73 2.66
C CYS A 862 55.76 5.33 3.14
N GLU A 863 55.35 5.76 4.35
CA GLU A 863 53.98 5.57 4.89
C GLU A 863 53.10 6.80 4.62
N THR A 864 51.86 6.59 4.16
CA THR A 864 50.86 7.64 3.91
C THR A 864 49.48 7.26 4.46
N LEU A 865 48.64 8.27 4.78
CA LEU A 865 47.22 8.05 5.07
C LEU A 865 46.49 7.73 3.76
N TYR A 866 45.75 6.62 3.74
CA TYR A 866 44.98 6.16 2.57
C TYR A 866 43.52 6.64 2.61
N ASP A 867 42.76 6.25 3.63
CA ASP A 867 41.32 6.57 3.74
C ASP A 867 40.85 6.51 5.21
N VAL A 868 39.65 7.04 5.46
CA VAL A 868 39.00 7.12 6.77
C VAL A 868 37.67 6.36 6.74
N PHE A 869 37.59 5.30 7.54
CA PHE A 869 36.47 4.36 7.56
C PHE A 869 35.57 4.67 8.76
N MET A 870 34.27 4.80 8.51
CA MET A 870 33.27 5.08 9.55
C MET A 870 32.54 3.79 9.93
N VAL A 871 32.45 3.50 11.23
CA VAL A 871 31.51 2.53 11.80
C VAL A 871 30.40 3.33 12.47
N ASN A 872 29.17 3.10 12.06
CA ASN A 872 27.98 3.75 12.65
C ASN A 872 27.42 2.89 13.79
N GLU A 873 26.42 3.43 14.48
CA GLU A 873 25.56 2.70 15.42
C GLU A 873 24.15 2.67 14.83
N ILE A 874 23.60 1.47 14.67
CA ILE A 874 22.25 1.28 14.16
C ILE A 874 21.24 1.83 15.17
N GLU A 875 20.22 2.56 14.68
CA GLU A 875 19.21 3.14 15.56
C GLU A 875 18.55 2.07 16.45
N GLN A 876 18.39 2.38 17.74
CA GLN A 876 17.81 1.47 18.71
C GLN A 876 16.36 1.11 18.38
N LEU A 877 16.01 -0.16 18.59
CA LEU A 877 14.65 -0.68 18.47
C LEU A 877 13.70 0.03 19.43
N LYS A 878 12.66 0.67 18.90
CA LYS A 878 11.64 1.45 19.61
C LYS A 878 10.24 1.06 19.14
N ILE A 879 9.26 1.21 20.02
CA ILE A 879 7.84 1.08 19.70
C ILE A 879 7.22 2.48 19.79
N ASN A 880 6.86 3.05 18.64
CA ASN A 880 6.09 4.28 18.56
C ASN A 880 4.59 3.96 18.70
N GLN A 881 3.88 4.79 19.49
CA GLN A 881 2.46 4.63 19.83
C GLN A 881 1.61 5.84 19.37
N ASP A 882 2.16 6.74 18.55
CA ASP A 882 1.47 7.98 18.12
C ASP A 882 0.21 7.70 17.30
N ALA A 883 0.18 6.55 16.61
CA ALA A 883 -0.95 6.05 15.84
C ALA A 883 -1.74 4.94 16.55
N LEU A 884 -1.52 4.71 17.85
CA LEU A 884 -2.16 3.65 18.64
C LEU A 884 -3.70 3.72 18.55
N VAL A 885 -4.30 2.62 18.08
CA VAL A 885 -5.75 2.41 18.11
C VAL A 885 -6.03 1.20 19.00
N LEU A 886 -6.71 1.43 20.12
CA LEU A 886 -7.18 0.39 21.02
C LEU A 886 -8.70 0.38 21.05
N ALA A 887 -9.31 -0.81 20.97
CA ALA A 887 -10.73 -1.01 21.18
C ALA A 887 -10.97 -2.05 22.28
N ASN A 888 -11.96 -1.77 23.14
CA ASN A 888 -12.36 -2.66 24.22
C ASN A 888 -13.09 -3.91 23.70
N ASP A 889 -13.19 -4.92 24.56
CA ASP A 889 -13.95 -6.13 24.26
C ASP A 889 -15.47 -5.85 24.34
N LYS A 890 -16.08 -5.69 23.17
CA LYS A 890 -17.52 -5.42 23.04
C LYS A 890 -18.34 -6.62 23.47
N CYS A 891 -19.16 -6.44 24.50
CA CYS A 891 -20.08 -7.45 25.02
C CYS A 891 -19.42 -8.77 25.44
N GLY A 892 -18.11 -8.77 25.76
CA GLY A 892 -17.39 -9.98 26.18
C GLY A 892 -17.22 -11.01 25.06
N LEU A 893 -17.26 -10.58 23.80
CA LEU A 893 -17.19 -11.43 22.61
C LEU A 893 -15.76 -11.67 22.12
N GLN A 894 -14.75 -11.31 22.93
CA GLN A 894 -13.34 -11.27 22.54
C GLN A 894 -13.10 -10.36 21.33
N LYS A 895 -13.85 -9.24 21.21
CA LYS A 895 -13.76 -8.31 20.06
C LYS A 895 -12.75 -7.16 20.28
N GLY A 896 -11.96 -7.21 21.36
CA GLY A 896 -10.95 -6.20 21.66
C GLY A 896 -9.72 -6.30 20.75
N PHE A 897 -9.02 -5.18 20.55
CA PHE A 897 -7.77 -5.15 19.78
C PHE A 897 -6.84 -4.00 20.17
N ILE A 898 -5.56 -4.15 19.81
CA ILE A 898 -4.47 -3.18 19.90
C ILE A 898 -3.78 -3.12 18.54
N ASN A 899 -3.81 -1.96 17.89
CA ASN A 899 -3.31 -1.72 16.54
C ASN A 899 -2.60 -0.36 16.48
N GLY A 900 -1.93 -0.03 15.37
CA GLY A 900 -1.29 1.28 15.16
C GLY A 900 0.07 1.44 15.84
N LEU A 901 0.64 0.35 16.36
CA LEU A 901 2.02 0.32 16.84
C LEU A 901 2.99 0.34 15.65
N ILE A 902 4.01 1.19 15.71
CA ILE A 902 5.04 1.30 14.67
C ILE A 902 6.40 0.96 15.29
N VAL A 903 7.08 -0.04 14.75
CA VAL A 903 8.45 -0.39 15.17
C VAL A 903 9.45 0.43 14.36
N GLN A 904 10.34 1.13 15.07
CA GLN A 904 11.37 2.01 14.51
C GLN A 904 12.75 1.57 15.02
N GLY A 905 13.80 1.70 14.20
CA GLY A 905 15.14 1.19 14.51
C GLY A 905 15.23 -0.35 14.57
N GLY A 906 16.42 -0.87 14.90
CA GLY A 906 16.76 -2.29 14.87
C GLY A 906 17.01 -2.85 13.46
N ILE A 907 17.31 -4.14 13.36
CA ILE A 907 17.58 -4.83 12.09
C ILE A 907 16.46 -5.83 11.72
N PRO A 908 15.64 -5.59 10.68
CA PRO A 908 14.63 -6.54 10.21
C PRO A 908 15.22 -7.91 9.79
N PRO A 909 14.42 -8.99 9.81
CA PRO A 909 13.02 -9.07 10.24
C PRO A 909 12.86 -8.99 11.77
N TYR A 910 11.71 -8.48 12.21
CA TYR A 910 11.33 -8.45 13.62
C TYR A 910 10.49 -9.67 14.00
N ARG A 911 10.52 -10.02 15.30
CA ARG A 911 9.69 -11.06 15.92
C ARG A 911 8.96 -10.45 17.12
N TYR A 912 7.71 -10.82 17.31
CA TYR A 912 6.83 -10.22 18.31
C TYR A 912 6.37 -11.27 19.33
N GLU A 913 6.25 -10.87 20.60
CA GLU A 913 5.61 -11.65 21.66
C GLU A 913 4.65 -10.77 22.44
N TRP A 914 3.35 -10.98 22.25
CA TRP A 914 2.32 -10.41 23.10
C TRP A 914 2.06 -11.32 24.29
N ARG A 915 2.19 -10.78 25.50
CA ARG A 915 1.91 -11.50 26.74
C ARG A 915 0.85 -10.79 27.57
N ASN A 916 -0.01 -11.56 28.21
CA ASN A 916 -0.97 -11.01 29.17
C ASN A 916 -0.33 -10.84 30.56
N ILE A 917 -1.08 -10.28 31.52
CA ILE A 917 -0.58 -10.05 32.89
C ILE A 917 -0.22 -11.32 33.68
N LYS A 918 -0.64 -12.51 33.22
CA LYS A 918 -0.22 -13.82 33.76
C LYS A 918 1.05 -14.36 33.09
N ASN A 919 1.68 -13.57 32.21
CA ASN A 919 2.84 -13.92 31.38
C ASN A 919 2.56 -15.00 30.31
N GLU A 920 1.28 -15.30 30.04
CA GLU A 920 0.85 -16.24 28.99
C GLU A 920 1.03 -15.58 27.62
N LEU A 921 1.58 -16.30 26.63
CA LEU A 921 1.72 -15.81 25.25
C LEU A 921 0.35 -15.83 24.56
N VAL A 922 -0.11 -14.68 24.08
CA VAL A 922 -1.44 -14.49 23.47
C VAL A 922 -1.38 -14.02 22.01
N GLY A 923 -0.21 -13.68 21.49
CA GLY A 923 -0.03 -13.27 20.10
C GLY A 923 1.45 -13.18 19.71
N ASN A 924 1.72 -13.25 18.41
CA ASN A 924 3.08 -13.24 17.84
C ASN A 924 3.23 -12.31 16.62
N GLN A 925 2.25 -11.43 16.39
CA GLN A 925 2.25 -10.36 15.38
C GLN A 925 2.45 -9.00 16.06
N LEU A 926 2.69 -7.95 15.27
CA LEU A 926 2.80 -6.58 15.79
C LEU A 926 1.46 -6.09 16.35
N GLU A 927 0.37 -6.38 15.64
CA GLU A 927 -1.00 -6.13 16.06
C GLU A 927 -1.52 -7.27 16.94
N LEU A 928 -2.36 -6.95 17.93
CA LEU A 928 -3.05 -7.94 18.77
C LEU A 928 -4.55 -7.76 18.60
N ALA A 929 -5.24 -8.78 18.09
CA ALA A 929 -6.68 -8.76 17.86
C ALA A 929 -7.37 -9.95 18.52
N ASN A 930 -8.70 -9.93 18.53
CA ASN A 930 -9.56 -10.96 19.09
C ASN A 930 -9.30 -11.23 20.59
N VAL A 931 -9.00 -10.18 21.36
CA VAL A 931 -8.64 -10.29 22.78
C VAL A 931 -9.80 -9.96 23.71
N SER A 932 -9.86 -10.73 24.80
CA SER A 932 -10.79 -10.52 25.92
C SER A 932 -10.32 -9.40 26.85
N VAL A 933 -11.16 -9.06 27.83
CA VAL A 933 -10.85 -8.16 28.94
C VAL A 933 -9.58 -8.61 29.70
N ASN A 934 -8.45 -7.91 29.51
CA ASN A 934 -7.17 -8.20 30.17
C ASN A 934 -6.17 -7.03 29.98
N LYS A 935 -4.96 -7.20 30.52
CA LYS A 935 -3.81 -6.32 30.26
C LYS A 935 -2.75 -7.05 29.44
N TYR A 936 -2.13 -6.33 28.50
CA TYR A 936 -1.25 -6.87 27.47
C TYR A 936 0.04 -6.04 27.34
N VAL A 937 1.16 -6.73 27.12
CA VAL A 937 2.49 -6.16 26.86
C VAL A 937 3.09 -6.83 25.63
N LEU A 938 3.63 -6.02 24.72
CA LEU A 938 4.39 -6.48 23.55
C LEU A 938 5.88 -6.46 23.86
N THR A 939 6.58 -7.55 23.56
CA THR A 939 8.04 -7.59 23.41
C THR A 939 8.39 -7.72 21.93
N VAL A 940 9.23 -6.83 21.40
CA VAL A 940 9.75 -6.90 20.03
C VAL A 940 11.21 -7.31 20.08
N TYR A 941 11.59 -8.21 19.18
CA TYR A 941 12.95 -8.69 18.94
C TYR A 941 13.34 -8.34 17.52
N ASP A 942 14.60 -7.97 17.28
CA ASP A 942 15.16 -7.84 15.92
C ASP A 942 15.95 -9.08 15.48
N SER A 943 16.46 -9.09 14.24
CA SER A 943 17.22 -10.22 13.67
C SER A 943 18.57 -10.49 14.36
N LYS A 944 18.99 -9.63 15.29
CA LYS A 944 20.17 -9.80 16.15
C LYS A 944 19.79 -10.05 17.62
N ASN A 945 18.52 -10.26 17.93
CA ASN A 945 17.95 -10.38 19.27
C ASN A 945 18.14 -9.12 20.16
N CYS A 946 18.31 -7.92 19.60
CA CYS A 946 18.05 -6.70 20.38
C CYS A 946 16.56 -6.68 20.77
N THR A 947 16.20 -6.20 21.96
CA THR A 947 14.81 -6.24 22.47
C THR A 947 14.29 -4.91 22.97
N VAL A 948 12.99 -4.70 22.84
CA VAL A 948 12.24 -3.59 23.45
C VAL A 948 10.86 -4.06 23.91
N LEU A 949 10.36 -3.46 24.99
CA LEU A 949 9.05 -3.70 25.57
C LEU A 949 8.12 -2.50 25.32
N SER A 950 6.83 -2.75 25.13
CA SER A 950 5.80 -1.70 25.12
C SER A 950 5.38 -1.30 26.52
N ASP A 951 4.58 -0.23 26.60
CA ASP A 951 3.73 0.02 27.76
C ASP A 951 2.64 -1.05 27.92
N ILE A 952 1.95 -1.03 29.07
CA ILE A 952 0.86 -1.97 29.37
C ILE A 952 -0.45 -1.44 28.79
N PHE A 953 -0.96 -2.10 27.76
CA PHE A 953 -2.29 -1.82 27.20
C PHE A 953 -3.37 -2.53 28.01
N SER A 954 -4.53 -1.89 28.19
CA SER A 954 -5.66 -2.44 28.95
C SER A 954 -6.91 -2.52 28.08
N ILE A 955 -7.38 -3.74 27.80
CA ILE A 955 -8.64 -4.00 27.11
C ILE A 955 -9.71 -4.17 28.19
N ASN A 956 -10.73 -3.30 28.18
CA ASN A 956 -11.82 -3.34 29.16
C ASN A 956 -13.05 -4.02 28.55
N PHE A 957 -14.09 -4.23 29.37
CA PHE A 957 -15.41 -4.62 28.88
C PHE A 957 -16.16 -3.39 28.37
N GLU A 958 -16.72 -3.46 27.16
CA GLU A 958 -17.56 -2.38 26.59
C GLU A 958 -18.98 -2.90 26.33
N SER A 959 -19.94 -2.42 27.12
CA SER A 959 -21.36 -2.66 26.88
C SER A 959 -21.83 -1.85 25.66
N SER A 960 -22.24 -2.52 24.59
CA SER A 960 -22.89 -1.87 23.44
C SER A 960 -24.41 -1.91 23.59
N LYS A 961 -25.08 -0.78 23.33
CA LYS A 961 -26.56 -0.72 23.32
C LYS A 961 -27.08 -1.41 22.07
N LEU A 962 -27.59 -2.64 22.22
CA LEU A 962 -28.18 -3.39 21.12
C LEU A 962 -29.54 -2.77 20.71
N ILE A 963 -29.80 -2.73 19.41
CA ILE A 963 -31.08 -2.25 18.86
C ILE A 963 -32.15 -3.30 19.13
N PRO A 964 -33.30 -2.94 19.74
CA PRO A 964 -34.39 -3.88 19.98
C PRO A 964 -34.94 -4.48 18.68
N PRO A 965 -35.57 -5.67 18.72
CA PRO A 965 -36.28 -6.21 17.57
C PRO A 965 -37.35 -5.23 17.06
N SER A 966 -37.53 -5.13 15.75
CA SER A 966 -38.61 -4.33 15.15
C SER A 966 -39.99 -4.79 15.64
N ASP A 967 -40.91 -3.84 15.85
CA ASP A 967 -42.27 -4.12 16.33
C ASP A 967 -43.00 -5.10 15.41
N ILE A 968 -43.58 -6.16 15.99
CA ILE A 968 -44.39 -7.14 15.24
C ILE A 968 -45.87 -6.78 15.38
N ALA A 969 -46.61 -6.78 14.28
CA ALA A 969 -48.06 -6.66 14.30
C ALA A 969 -48.69 -7.76 15.18
N PRO A 970 -49.80 -7.48 15.92
CA PRO A 970 -50.46 -8.47 16.76
C PRO A 970 -50.83 -9.76 16.02
N ILE A 971 -50.44 -10.90 16.58
CA ILE A 971 -50.67 -12.23 16.01
C ILE A 971 -52.03 -12.73 16.51
N GLN A 972 -52.97 -12.98 15.60
CA GLN A 972 -54.29 -13.49 15.96
C GLN A 972 -54.40 -15.00 15.70
N ILE A 973 -54.74 -15.78 16.72
CA ILE A 973 -55.05 -17.21 16.63
C ILE A 973 -56.54 -17.46 16.89
N CYS A 974 -57.13 -18.49 16.28
CA CYS A 974 -58.58 -18.69 16.31
C CYS A 974 -59.08 -19.18 17.69
N ALA A 975 -58.38 -20.16 18.27
CA ALA A 975 -58.66 -20.74 19.59
C ALA A 975 -57.34 -20.97 20.36
N SER A 976 -57.44 -21.38 21.63
CA SER A 976 -56.28 -21.74 22.47
C SER A 976 -55.41 -22.81 21.80
N GLY A 977 -54.10 -22.57 21.68
CA GLY A 977 -53.19 -23.47 20.99
C GLY A 977 -51.80 -22.88 20.75
N ASN A 978 -51.01 -23.53 19.90
CA ASN A 978 -49.66 -23.07 19.57
C ASN A 978 -49.70 -21.88 18.60
N ALA A 979 -49.24 -20.72 19.06
CA ALA A 979 -48.93 -19.58 18.21
C ALA A 979 -47.45 -19.63 17.81
N SER A 980 -47.17 -19.59 16.51
CA SER A 980 -45.80 -19.52 15.98
C SER A 980 -45.59 -18.21 15.25
N PHE A 981 -44.41 -17.60 15.41
CA PHE A 981 -44.04 -16.37 14.73
C PHE A 981 -42.55 -16.31 14.43
N SER A 982 -42.21 -15.56 13.39
CA SER A 982 -40.84 -15.29 12.96
C SER A 982 -40.57 -13.79 12.97
N LEU A 983 -39.35 -13.43 13.36
CA LEU A 983 -38.85 -12.06 13.28
C LEU A 983 -38.38 -11.77 11.85
N PRO A 984 -38.64 -10.56 11.30
CA PRO A 984 -38.29 -10.23 9.92
C PRO A 984 -36.78 -10.04 9.70
N GLU A 985 -36.01 -9.81 10.77
CA GLU A 985 -34.56 -9.60 10.74
C GLU A 985 -33.83 -10.83 11.31
N ILE A 986 -32.99 -11.49 10.51
CA ILE A 986 -32.02 -12.47 11.01
C ILE A 986 -30.76 -11.69 11.44
N LYS A 987 -30.34 -11.85 12.70
CA LYS A 987 -29.15 -11.19 13.26
C LYS A 987 -28.11 -12.23 13.68
N HIS A 988 -26.87 -11.79 13.92
CA HIS A 988 -25.74 -12.68 14.25
C HIS A 988 -25.76 -13.23 15.68
N GLY A 989 -26.49 -12.57 16.60
CA GLY A 989 -26.80 -13.08 17.93
C GLY A 989 -28.08 -13.91 17.99
N ASP A 990 -28.65 -14.05 19.20
CA ASP A 990 -29.86 -14.82 19.44
C ASP A 990 -31.00 -13.90 19.95
N TYR A 991 -32.24 -14.27 19.64
CA TYR A 991 -33.41 -13.66 20.27
C TYR A 991 -33.81 -14.43 21.53
N LEU A 992 -34.22 -13.68 22.56
CA LEU A 992 -34.65 -14.19 23.86
C LEU A 992 -36.13 -13.83 24.07
N LEU A 993 -36.97 -14.84 24.27
CA LEU A 993 -38.41 -14.69 24.50
C LEU A 993 -38.73 -14.75 25.99
N TYR A 994 -39.57 -13.84 26.46
CA TYR A 994 -40.05 -13.76 27.84
C TYR A 994 -41.58 -13.72 27.87
N ASP A 995 -42.15 -14.31 28.92
CA ASP A 995 -43.56 -14.21 29.28
C ASP A 995 -43.91 -12.87 29.96
N GLN A 996 -42.93 -12.24 30.63
CA GLN A 996 -43.10 -10.98 31.35
C GLN A 996 -41.96 -9.99 31.07
N ARG A 997 -42.30 -8.70 30.96
CA ARG A 997 -41.33 -7.61 30.67
C ARG A 997 -40.13 -7.63 31.62
N ASN A 998 -40.38 -7.83 32.91
CA ASN A 998 -39.38 -7.74 33.96
C ASN A 998 -38.71 -9.09 34.31
N SER A 999 -39.01 -10.18 33.58
CA SER A 999 -38.35 -11.47 33.83
C SER A 999 -36.87 -11.41 33.44
N SER A 1000 -35.98 -11.89 34.32
CA SER A 1000 -34.55 -12.06 34.06
C SER A 1000 -34.20 -13.36 33.33
N PHE A 1001 -35.18 -14.23 33.11
CA PHE A 1001 -34.97 -15.55 32.51
C PHE A 1001 -35.88 -15.73 31.29
N PRO A 1002 -35.33 -15.98 30.09
CA PRO A 1002 -36.14 -16.23 28.91
C PRO A 1002 -36.77 -17.61 28.96
N ILE A 1003 -38.05 -17.69 28.54
CA ILE A 1003 -38.80 -18.94 28.41
C ILE A 1003 -38.40 -19.72 27.15
N ALA A 1004 -37.82 -19.05 26.15
CA ALA A 1004 -37.28 -19.67 24.95
C ALA A 1004 -36.17 -18.82 24.33
N LYS A 1005 -35.27 -19.48 23.58
CA LYS A 1005 -34.15 -18.86 22.87
C LYS A 1005 -34.12 -19.38 21.43
N SER A 1006 -33.99 -18.49 20.44
CA SER A 1006 -34.01 -18.85 19.02
C SER A 1006 -33.34 -17.80 18.13
N ARG A 1007 -32.89 -18.19 16.94
CA ARG A 1007 -32.26 -17.28 15.97
C ARG A 1007 -33.24 -16.46 15.13
N ASN A 1008 -34.47 -16.92 14.94
CA ASN A 1008 -35.44 -16.22 14.08
C ASN A 1008 -36.92 -16.47 14.41
N SER A 1009 -37.28 -17.52 15.15
CA SER A 1009 -38.67 -17.96 15.27
C SER A 1009 -38.98 -18.63 16.59
N PHE A 1010 -40.20 -18.44 17.08
CA PHE A 1010 -40.68 -19.00 18.33
C PHE A 1010 -42.02 -19.70 18.12
N SER A 1011 -42.32 -20.68 18.97
CA SER A 1011 -43.64 -21.29 19.10
C SER A 1011 -43.99 -21.37 20.57
N VAL A 1012 -45.16 -20.84 20.94
CA VAL A 1012 -45.65 -20.79 22.32
C VAL A 1012 -47.09 -21.29 22.39
N ASN A 1013 -47.41 -22.07 23.41
CA ASN A 1013 -48.78 -22.49 23.68
C ASN A 1013 -49.53 -21.37 24.42
N VAL A 1014 -50.62 -20.88 23.84
CA VAL A 1014 -51.36 -19.71 24.31
C VAL A 1014 -52.81 -20.11 24.60
N MET A 1015 -53.22 -20.00 25.86
CA MET A 1015 -54.56 -20.39 26.31
C MET A 1015 -55.58 -19.24 26.24
N GLN A 1016 -55.12 -18.00 26.35
CA GLN A 1016 -55.91 -16.77 26.27
C GLN A 1016 -55.02 -15.64 25.74
N SER A 1017 -55.60 -14.54 25.26
CA SER A 1017 -54.85 -13.39 24.73
C SER A 1017 -53.82 -12.88 25.75
N GLN A 1018 -52.55 -12.81 25.36
CA GLN A 1018 -51.46 -12.35 26.22
C GLN A 1018 -50.32 -11.72 25.41
N ASN A 1019 -49.51 -10.90 26.09
CA ASN A 1019 -48.32 -10.30 25.51
C ASN A 1019 -47.10 -11.13 25.90
N TYR A 1020 -46.20 -11.33 24.94
CA TYR A 1020 -44.84 -11.79 25.17
C TYR A 1020 -43.87 -10.64 24.89
N PHE A 1021 -42.61 -10.82 25.29
CA PHE A 1021 -41.57 -9.82 25.13
C PHE A 1021 -40.34 -10.46 24.51
N VAL A 1022 -39.75 -9.83 23.51
CA VAL A 1022 -38.52 -10.33 22.86
C VAL A 1022 -37.43 -9.27 22.93
N SER A 1023 -36.24 -9.68 23.32
CA SER A 1023 -35.00 -8.92 23.14
C SER A 1023 -34.06 -9.64 22.17
N TYR A 1024 -33.09 -8.89 21.65
CA TYR A 1024 -31.95 -9.41 20.92
C TYR A 1024 -30.73 -9.43 21.84
N SER A 1025 -29.98 -10.52 21.87
CA SER A 1025 -28.79 -10.70 22.69
C SER A 1025 -27.58 -11.09 21.83
N GLU A 1026 -26.46 -10.42 22.10
CA GLU A 1026 -25.17 -10.71 21.48
C GLU A 1026 -24.08 -10.68 22.55
N GLY A 1027 -23.50 -11.85 22.85
CA GLY A 1027 -22.57 -12.01 23.96
C GLY A 1027 -23.23 -11.76 25.32
N ALA A 1028 -22.59 -10.94 26.14
CA ALA A 1028 -23.11 -10.48 27.43
C ALA A 1028 -24.02 -9.24 27.33
N CYS A 1029 -24.34 -8.76 26.12
CA CYS A 1029 -25.28 -7.65 25.90
C CYS A 1029 -26.68 -8.17 25.53
N GLU A 1030 -27.70 -7.41 25.94
CA GLU A 1030 -29.11 -7.62 25.61
C GLU A 1030 -29.74 -6.27 25.24
N SER A 1031 -30.64 -6.25 24.26
CA SER A 1031 -31.40 -5.08 23.87
C SER A 1031 -32.55 -4.79 24.84
N GLU A 1032 -33.18 -3.64 24.67
CA GLU A 1032 -34.53 -3.42 25.19
C GLU A 1032 -35.52 -4.47 24.66
N LYS A 1033 -36.60 -4.71 25.41
CA LYS A 1033 -37.62 -5.73 25.09
C LYS A 1033 -38.80 -5.15 24.31
N THR A 1034 -38.96 -5.62 23.07
CA THR A 1034 -40.09 -5.36 22.17
C THR A 1034 -41.30 -6.22 22.57
N VAL A 1035 -42.51 -5.69 22.38
CA VAL A 1035 -43.76 -6.37 22.76
C VAL A 1035 -44.32 -7.15 21.58
N ILE A 1036 -44.78 -8.38 21.82
CA ILE A 1036 -45.50 -9.20 20.85
C ILE A 1036 -46.86 -9.56 21.45
N SER A 1037 -47.92 -8.98 20.89
CA SER A 1037 -49.29 -9.25 21.34
C SER A 1037 -49.85 -10.46 20.62
N ILE A 1038 -50.27 -11.51 21.35
CA ILE A 1038 -50.97 -12.67 20.79
C ILE A 1038 -52.42 -12.65 21.24
N VAL A 1039 -53.35 -12.64 20.28
CA VAL A 1039 -54.79 -12.46 20.50
C VAL A 1039 -55.53 -13.74 20.14
N VAL A 1040 -56.27 -14.30 21.08
CA VAL A 1040 -57.20 -15.42 20.84
C VAL A 1040 -58.56 -14.85 20.41
N ALA A 1041 -59.03 -15.26 19.24
CA ALA A 1041 -60.17 -14.64 18.56
C ALA A 1041 -61.54 -15.08 19.09
N GLU A 1042 -61.69 -16.34 19.49
CA GLU A 1042 -62.98 -16.93 19.85
C GLU A 1042 -63.09 -17.15 21.36
N SER A 1043 -63.98 -16.41 22.02
CA SER A 1043 -64.57 -16.82 23.29
C SER A 1043 -65.71 -17.80 23.01
N ALA A 1044 -65.83 -18.84 23.84
CA ALA A 1044 -66.68 -20.00 23.55
C ALA A 1044 -68.15 -19.64 23.26
N ILE A 1045 -68.59 -19.86 22.01
CA ILE A 1045 -70.00 -19.75 21.61
C ILE A 1045 -70.76 -20.95 22.16
N GLY A 1046 -71.66 -20.73 23.12
CA GLY A 1046 -72.55 -21.75 23.64
C GLY A 1046 -73.69 -22.05 22.66
N ILE A 1047 -73.60 -23.16 21.92
CA ILE A 1047 -74.64 -23.62 20.99
C ILE A 1047 -75.58 -24.60 21.73
N PRO A 1048 -76.88 -24.29 21.90
CA PRO A 1048 -77.83 -25.25 22.47
C PRO A 1048 -77.99 -26.46 21.54
N ASN A 1049 -78.05 -27.67 22.10
CA ASN A 1049 -78.17 -28.92 21.34
C ASN A 1049 -79.59 -29.51 21.34
N SER A 1050 -80.56 -28.83 21.93
CA SER A 1050 -81.97 -29.24 22.00
C SER A 1050 -82.91 -28.05 22.15
N PHE A 1051 -84.17 -28.21 21.71
CA PHE A 1051 -85.27 -27.26 21.89
C PHE A 1051 -86.63 -27.98 21.78
N SER A 1052 -87.69 -27.36 22.27
CA SER A 1052 -89.01 -27.99 22.49
C SER A 1052 -90.17 -27.08 22.05
N PRO A 1053 -90.50 -27.00 20.75
CA PRO A 1053 -91.68 -26.29 20.23
C PRO A 1053 -92.99 -26.97 20.66
N ASN A 1054 -93.44 -26.68 21.89
CA ASN A 1054 -94.67 -27.17 22.51
C ASN A 1054 -95.68 -26.03 22.85
N ASN A 1055 -95.28 -24.78 22.61
CA ASN A 1055 -95.99 -23.53 22.83
C ASN A 1055 -96.21 -23.17 24.32
N ASP A 1056 -95.29 -23.56 25.20
CA ASP A 1056 -95.25 -23.14 26.62
C ASP A 1056 -94.44 -21.86 26.90
N ASN A 1057 -93.80 -21.28 25.88
CA ASN A 1057 -92.87 -20.14 25.87
C ASN A 1057 -91.46 -20.43 26.43
N ILE A 1058 -91.08 -21.68 26.62
CA ILE A 1058 -89.77 -22.12 27.14
C ILE A 1058 -89.06 -23.00 26.11
N ASN A 1059 -88.00 -22.47 25.49
CA ASN A 1059 -87.24 -23.15 24.41
C ASN A 1059 -88.10 -23.56 23.20
N ASP A 1060 -89.21 -22.88 22.95
CA ASP A 1060 -90.05 -23.06 21.75
C ASP A 1060 -89.29 -22.83 20.44
N THR A 1061 -88.20 -22.07 20.48
CA THR A 1061 -87.36 -21.80 19.31
C THR A 1061 -85.88 -21.98 19.62
N TRP A 1062 -85.13 -22.38 18.59
CA TRP A 1062 -83.68 -22.51 18.65
C TRP A 1062 -83.00 -21.25 18.10
N SER A 1063 -82.10 -20.69 18.91
CA SER A 1063 -81.24 -19.55 18.57
C SER A 1063 -79.86 -19.74 19.23
N ILE A 1064 -78.83 -19.06 18.71
CA ILE A 1064 -77.46 -19.17 19.22
C ILE A 1064 -77.00 -17.80 19.72
N LYS A 1065 -76.75 -17.69 21.02
CA LYS A 1065 -76.31 -16.43 21.65
C LYS A 1065 -74.86 -16.11 21.25
N GLY A 1066 -74.57 -14.83 21.01
CA GLY A 1066 -73.23 -14.34 20.68
C GLY A 1066 -72.92 -14.20 19.18
N LEU A 1067 -73.81 -14.63 18.27
CA LEU A 1067 -73.58 -14.50 16.82
C LEU A 1067 -73.47 -13.06 16.31
N ASN A 1068 -73.99 -12.07 17.06
CA ASN A 1068 -73.81 -10.64 16.76
C ASN A 1068 -72.33 -10.21 16.66
N SER A 1069 -71.40 -10.96 17.27
CA SER A 1069 -69.96 -10.70 17.19
C SER A 1069 -69.30 -11.23 15.91
N TYR A 1070 -70.04 -11.93 15.04
CA TYR A 1070 -69.53 -12.62 13.85
C TYR A 1070 -70.35 -12.25 12.61
N PRO A 1071 -70.20 -11.04 12.04
CA PRO A 1071 -71.06 -10.53 10.96
C PRO A 1071 -71.00 -11.33 9.64
N GLU A 1072 -70.00 -12.19 9.45
CA GLU A 1072 -69.85 -13.07 8.28
C GLU A 1072 -70.42 -14.49 8.48
N PHE A 1073 -71.08 -14.77 9.62
CA PHE A 1073 -71.46 -16.13 9.95
C PHE A 1073 -72.53 -16.72 9.00
N MET A 1074 -72.53 -18.04 8.89
CA MET A 1074 -73.58 -18.80 8.22
C MET A 1074 -73.89 -20.08 9.00
N ILE A 1075 -75.14 -20.19 9.48
CA ILE A 1075 -75.70 -21.41 10.06
C ILE A 1075 -76.52 -22.17 9.02
N ARG A 1076 -76.39 -23.49 9.00
CA ARG A 1076 -77.17 -24.41 8.15
C ARG A 1076 -77.64 -25.61 8.98
N LEU A 1077 -78.90 -25.98 8.84
CA LEU A 1077 -79.54 -27.12 9.51
C LEU A 1077 -79.98 -28.16 8.48
N PHE A 1078 -79.73 -29.43 8.79
CA PHE A 1078 -79.96 -30.57 7.91
C PHE A 1078 -80.78 -31.65 8.62
N ASN A 1079 -81.65 -32.34 7.89
CA ASN A 1079 -82.32 -33.55 8.38
C ASN A 1079 -81.38 -34.77 8.38
N ARG A 1080 -81.84 -35.90 8.94
CA ARG A 1080 -81.06 -37.15 9.02
C ARG A 1080 -80.57 -37.71 7.67
N ASN A 1081 -81.16 -37.28 6.55
CA ASN A 1081 -80.78 -37.68 5.20
C ASN A 1081 -79.82 -36.67 4.54
N GLY A 1082 -79.34 -35.65 5.27
CA GLY A 1082 -78.44 -34.61 4.74
C GLY A 1082 -79.12 -33.51 3.93
N MET A 1083 -80.45 -33.45 3.86
CA MET A 1083 -81.15 -32.36 3.16
C MET A 1083 -81.19 -31.09 4.03
N LEU A 1084 -80.82 -29.96 3.45
CA LEU A 1084 -80.93 -28.64 4.09
C LEU A 1084 -82.41 -28.30 4.37
N ILE A 1085 -82.74 -27.99 5.62
CA ILE A 1085 -84.10 -27.64 6.06
C ILE A 1085 -84.23 -26.17 6.52
N PHE A 1086 -83.13 -25.54 6.91
CA PHE A 1086 -83.04 -24.15 7.34
C PHE A 1086 -81.61 -23.61 7.16
N SER A 1087 -81.46 -22.31 6.90
CA SER A 1087 -80.17 -21.62 6.90
C SER A 1087 -80.36 -20.14 7.20
N SER A 1088 -79.41 -19.51 7.90
CA SER A 1088 -79.42 -18.08 8.19
C SER A 1088 -78.01 -17.48 8.21
N SER A 1089 -77.94 -16.16 8.01
CA SER A 1089 -76.83 -15.28 8.35
C SER A 1089 -77.30 -14.04 9.14
N ASP A 1090 -78.58 -14.01 9.57
CA ASP A 1090 -79.11 -13.02 10.51
C ASP A 1090 -78.88 -13.54 11.94
N PRO A 1091 -78.10 -12.83 12.79
CA PRO A 1091 -77.77 -13.28 14.13
C PRO A 1091 -78.97 -13.27 15.10
N ASN A 1092 -80.10 -12.65 14.72
CA ASN A 1092 -81.36 -12.67 15.49
C ASN A 1092 -82.30 -13.80 15.04
N PHE A 1093 -81.82 -14.77 14.26
CA PHE A 1093 -82.66 -15.88 13.82
C PHE A 1093 -83.24 -16.68 14.99
N SER A 1094 -84.44 -17.20 14.77
CA SER A 1094 -85.20 -18.00 15.74
C SER A 1094 -85.90 -19.11 14.97
N PHE A 1095 -85.46 -20.35 15.15
CA PHE A 1095 -85.97 -21.52 14.42
C PHE A 1095 -87.01 -22.28 15.25
N ASP A 1096 -88.27 -22.32 14.78
CA ASP A 1096 -89.44 -22.86 15.49
C ASP A 1096 -89.71 -24.35 15.23
N GLY A 1097 -88.78 -25.05 14.58
CA GLY A 1097 -88.97 -26.45 14.21
C GLY A 1097 -89.93 -26.68 13.04
N LYS A 1098 -90.20 -25.66 12.21
CA LYS A 1098 -90.96 -25.78 10.97
C LYS A 1098 -90.07 -25.54 9.75
N THR A 1099 -90.40 -26.16 8.62
CA THR A 1099 -89.82 -25.82 7.31
C THR A 1099 -90.94 -25.55 6.33
N LYS A 1100 -90.89 -24.39 5.65
CA LYS A 1100 -91.96 -23.90 4.76
C LYS A 1100 -93.36 -23.92 5.39
N GLY A 1101 -93.45 -23.65 6.69
CA GLY A 1101 -94.70 -23.66 7.47
C GLY A 1101 -95.18 -25.05 7.91
N ILE A 1102 -94.52 -26.14 7.50
CA ILE A 1102 -94.84 -27.51 7.90
C ILE A 1102 -93.99 -27.90 9.11
N GLU A 1103 -94.63 -28.48 10.11
CA GLU A 1103 -93.98 -29.02 11.30
C GLU A 1103 -93.02 -30.18 10.99
N LEU A 1104 -91.80 -30.08 11.53
CA LEU A 1104 -90.81 -31.15 11.43
C LEU A 1104 -91.06 -32.25 12.46
N PRO A 1105 -90.77 -33.53 12.13
CA PRO A 1105 -90.84 -34.62 13.10
C PRO A 1105 -89.90 -34.44 14.31
N ILE A 1106 -90.29 -34.99 15.46
CA ILE A 1106 -89.41 -35.16 16.62
C ILE A 1106 -88.20 -36.01 16.21
N GLY A 1107 -87.00 -35.58 16.58
CA GLY A 1107 -85.77 -36.30 16.23
C GLY A 1107 -84.51 -35.45 16.21
N ILE A 1108 -83.42 -36.05 15.75
CA ILE A 1108 -82.10 -35.42 15.68
C ILE A 1108 -81.87 -34.84 14.27
N TYR A 1109 -81.52 -33.56 14.27
CA TYR A 1109 -81.06 -32.77 13.14
C TYR A 1109 -79.57 -32.47 13.30
N TYR A 1110 -78.90 -32.04 12.24
CA TYR A 1110 -77.48 -31.71 12.26
C TYR A 1110 -77.27 -30.28 11.79
N TYR A 1111 -76.36 -29.54 12.42
CA TYR A 1111 -76.01 -28.19 11.99
C TYR A 1111 -74.55 -28.06 11.57
N THR A 1112 -74.29 -27.09 10.69
CA THR A 1112 -72.95 -26.56 10.44
C THR A 1112 -72.95 -25.04 10.59
N LEU A 1113 -72.00 -24.51 11.34
CA LEU A 1113 -71.81 -23.09 11.61
C LEU A 1113 -70.40 -22.69 11.13
N LYS A 1114 -70.35 -21.83 10.12
CA LYS A 1114 -69.12 -21.17 9.67
C LYS A 1114 -69.13 -19.74 10.21
N LEU A 1115 -68.11 -19.35 10.97
CA LEU A 1115 -68.07 -18.03 11.63
C LEU A 1115 -67.47 -16.92 10.75
N ARG A 1116 -66.39 -17.23 10.03
CA ARG A 1116 -65.74 -16.34 9.03
C ARG A 1116 -64.84 -17.14 8.09
N THR A 1117 -64.19 -16.47 7.13
CA THR A 1117 -63.17 -17.08 6.27
C THR A 1117 -61.87 -17.33 7.05
N GLY A 1118 -61.26 -18.51 6.89
CA GLY A 1118 -60.05 -18.92 7.60
C GLY A 1118 -60.27 -19.74 8.88
N CYS A 1119 -61.46 -19.70 9.49
CA CYS A 1119 -61.82 -20.59 10.60
C CYS A 1119 -62.31 -21.97 10.11
N SER A 1120 -62.14 -23.01 10.93
CA SER A 1120 -62.77 -24.32 10.73
C SER A 1120 -64.30 -24.24 10.90
N ILE A 1121 -65.03 -25.13 10.23
CA ILE A 1121 -66.49 -25.21 10.34
C ILE A 1121 -66.85 -25.98 11.61
N LEU A 1122 -67.63 -25.35 12.49
CA LEU A 1122 -68.22 -26.01 13.66
C LEU A 1122 -69.43 -26.85 13.21
N SER A 1123 -69.61 -28.03 13.80
CA SER A 1123 -70.75 -28.90 13.52
C SER A 1123 -71.24 -29.61 14.78
N GLY A 1124 -72.49 -30.05 14.77
CA GLY A 1124 -73.10 -30.73 15.90
C GLY A 1124 -74.52 -31.20 15.61
N SER A 1125 -75.16 -31.79 16.62
CA SER A 1125 -76.55 -32.23 16.57
C SER A 1125 -77.49 -31.26 17.29
N LEU A 1126 -78.72 -31.16 16.80
CA LEU A 1126 -79.83 -30.45 17.39
C LEU A 1126 -81.01 -31.41 17.55
N THR A 1127 -81.46 -31.63 18.78
CA THR A 1127 -82.60 -32.50 19.09
C THR A 1127 -83.88 -31.68 19.17
N LEU A 1128 -84.83 -31.94 18.28
CA LEU A 1128 -86.18 -31.38 18.34
C LEU A 1128 -87.05 -32.31 19.20
N LEU A 1129 -87.57 -31.77 20.30
CA LEU A 1129 -88.51 -32.42 21.22
C LEU A 1129 -89.90 -31.76 21.11
N ARG A 1130 -90.95 -32.40 21.64
CA ARG A 1130 -92.27 -31.80 21.88
C ARG A 1130 -92.92 -32.45 23.11
#